data_AF-A0A1J3E644-F1
#
_entry.id   AF-A0A1J3E644-F1
#
_cell.length_a   1.000
_cell.length_b   1.000
_cell.length_c   1.000
_cell.angle_alpha   90.00
_cell.angle_beta   90.00
_cell.angle_gamma   90.00
#
_symmetry.space_group_name_H-M   'P 1'
#
loop_
_entity.id
_entity.type
_entity.pdbx_description
1 polymer ?
#
loop_
_entity_poly.entity_id
_entity_poly.type
_entity_poly.pdbx_seq_one_letter_code
_entity_poly.pdbx_strand_id
1 'polypeptide(L)'
;KGLSRSHIFGSWSFKLKMASSVITSLSLSFKQVPPAAVPAFLDCVLSSTGVAPSTLFESLINEFPFRSEDTIKVDKKFDSEDCNHIASLVAGLCHLLKNSGFGSGDDNHNALQLFVWRVFIPLMKMVRAYDLDMLNQIIQSFFDVVIETSVLDMLGVSLVPFLLRSVGVSMGMLNHEESDFIKWGELLLSDSLNTRDMDGNYIASLSGSFPIPLSCHLLNLILNAAFQSRQAAPMVEEFAGGLLWDLCNTTERLLSQSLEHRSCAVSFLLPAIFKAFSSQSSMKISHQGNMYILSRNGFKKRVWECCKKLFSVGSIERRDAYSVLALCLSSGSWTDGTESCFSEKDAVEFDLRSEQEFWDEIKKGLVVDESIVRKQSLHILKSVLSISDVSKASSEKKPEGNSAHRAMTKKETWAEKEAKSLGVGELYGSVDSGLTIQQQWQAFVLLYEMLEEYGTHLVEAAWSNQIDLLIKSSFRYEGSLKSDCNNSHQGYMETPDEETGIFSWLEVLWSRGFRHDNPLVRCTVMESFSGIEWRRYKTCTQSMSQTFVLGPFVEALNDSVHHKDFGLKGIYTSRTIEGATQYVSAYTSYLNPRDRVGFLINLASLAKKQSFGRAGFMALIQCIVSTAYVVGGYGDKDTEHLEDILSGTLHEPSSEHLSQDDMAHLLDVLKFVAESSRQHFNHKYRIRVYQKVLETAASVVNPCNVPLGTLLQFVSAIPREFTDHDGSLRKMMLEWLQEYNRKTSNSFCTDGTRLLASLYEYLKEFISDHVE
;
A
#
# COMPACT_ATOMS: atom_id res chain seq x y z
N LYS A 1 -9.01 53.07 -75.34
CA LYS A 1 -9.57 51.74 -75.06
C LYS A 1 -8.96 51.19 -73.77
N GLY A 2 -9.35 51.76 -72.64
CA GLY A 2 -9.12 51.21 -71.30
C GLY A 2 -10.46 50.70 -70.81
N LEU A 3 -10.63 49.38 -70.77
CA LEU A 3 -11.80 48.67 -70.23
C LEU A 3 -11.48 47.16 -70.33
N SER A 4 -10.54 46.68 -69.51
CA SER A 4 -10.37 45.22 -69.27
C SER A 4 -9.61 44.88 -67.97
N ARG A 5 -9.46 45.83 -67.04
CA ARG A 5 -8.90 45.55 -65.69
C ARG A 5 -9.93 45.67 -64.56
N SER A 6 -11.10 46.27 -64.80
CA SER A 6 -12.15 46.48 -63.79
C SER A 6 -13.07 45.26 -63.56
N HIS A 7 -13.25 44.37 -64.54
CA HIS A 7 -14.17 43.23 -64.41
C HIS A 7 -13.57 42.03 -63.63
N ILE A 8 -12.25 41.82 -63.70
CA ILE A 8 -11.59 40.74 -62.94
C ILE A 8 -11.45 41.13 -61.46
N PHE A 9 -11.09 42.38 -61.16
CA PHE A 9 -11.11 42.91 -59.80
C PHE A 9 -12.53 43.00 -59.22
N GLY A 10 -13.53 43.31 -60.06
CA GLY A 10 -14.94 43.34 -59.65
C GLY A 10 -15.47 41.96 -59.26
N SER A 11 -15.18 40.90 -60.02
CA SER A 11 -15.64 39.53 -59.72
C SER A 11 -14.95 38.93 -58.48
N TRP A 12 -13.66 39.18 -58.30
CA TRP A 12 -12.94 38.83 -57.06
C TRP A 12 -13.43 39.64 -55.86
N SER A 13 -13.59 40.96 -55.99
CA SER A 13 -14.13 41.81 -54.93
C SER A 13 -15.58 41.46 -54.57
N PHE A 14 -16.40 41.02 -55.52
CA PHE A 14 -17.77 40.57 -55.27
C PHE A 14 -17.80 39.22 -54.55
N LYS A 15 -16.97 38.24 -54.95
CA LYS A 15 -16.82 36.96 -54.23
C LYS A 15 -16.27 37.14 -52.82
N LEU A 16 -15.28 38.02 -52.62
CA LEU A 16 -14.74 38.37 -51.29
C LEU A 16 -15.77 39.12 -50.42
N LYS A 17 -16.57 40.03 -51.00
CA LYS A 17 -17.66 40.72 -50.27
C LYS A 17 -18.80 39.77 -49.90
N MET A 18 -19.15 38.83 -50.80
CA MET A 18 -20.15 37.80 -50.52
C MET A 18 -19.67 36.88 -49.39
N ALA A 19 -18.42 36.39 -49.46
CA ALA A 19 -17.81 35.56 -48.43
C ALA A 19 -17.78 36.27 -47.07
N SER A 20 -17.36 37.55 -47.00
CA SER A 20 -17.37 38.30 -45.74
C SER A 20 -18.78 38.50 -45.16
N SER A 21 -19.80 38.80 -45.99
CA SER A 21 -21.18 38.94 -45.50
C SER A 21 -21.80 37.61 -45.03
N VAL A 22 -21.43 36.51 -45.68
CA VAL A 22 -21.88 35.16 -45.33
C VAL A 22 -21.23 34.73 -44.03
N ILE A 23 -19.94 35.00 -43.83
CA ILE A 23 -19.20 34.63 -42.62
C ILE A 23 -19.73 35.37 -41.39
N THR A 24 -19.91 36.70 -41.46
CA THR A 24 -20.48 37.46 -40.34
C THR A 24 -21.92 37.02 -40.03
N SER A 25 -22.72 36.68 -41.05
CA SER A 25 -24.07 36.15 -40.84
C SER A 25 -24.05 34.76 -40.20
N LEU A 26 -23.13 33.89 -40.62
CA LEU A 26 -22.98 32.53 -40.13
C LEU A 26 -22.47 32.48 -38.69
N SER A 27 -21.50 33.35 -38.37
CA SER A 27 -20.99 33.59 -37.01
C SER A 27 -22.11 34.07 -36.08
N LEU A 28 -22.98 34.99 -36.53
CA LEU A 28 -24.16 35.42 -35.77
C LEU A 28 -25.21 34.30 -35.62
N SER A 29 -25.43 33.48 -36.65
CA SER A 29 -26.36 32.34 -36.58
C SER A 29 -25.92 31.28 -35.57
N PHE A 30 -24.62 31.05 -35.39
CA PHE A 30 -24.10 30.10 -34.40
C PHE A 30 -24.38 30.49 -32.94
N LYS A 31 -24.80 31.72 -32.66
CA LYS A 31 -25.32 32.10 -31.34
C LYS A 31 -26.72 31.54 -31.06
N GLN A 32 -27.48 31.23 -32.11
CA GLN A 32 -28.89 30.86 -32.04
C GLN A 32 -29.14 29.38 -32.35
N VAL A 33 -28.16 28.70 -32.95
CA VAL A 33 -28.24 27.29 -33.34
C VAL A 33 -27.54 26.44 -32.29
N PRO A 34 -28.18 25.37 -31.77
CA PRO A 34 -27.52 24.45 -30.84
C PRO A 34 -26.40 23.67 -31.55
N PRO A 35 -25.29 23.33 -30.87
CA PRO A 35 -24.12 22.70 -31.49
C PRO A 35 -24.43 21.46 -32.32
N ALA A 36 -25.39 20.63 -31.87
CA ALA A 36 -25.81 19.41 -32.56
C ALA A 36 -26.49 19.67 -33.93
N ALA A 37 -27.08 20.84 -34.15
CA ALA A 37 -27.74 21.21 -35.40
C ALA A 37 -26.81 21.92 -36.39
N VAL A 38 -25.61 22.33 -35.94
CA VAL A 38 -24.63 23.06 -36.76
C VAL A 38 -24.16 22.28 -37.98
N PRO A 39 -23.84 20.97 -37.91
CA PRO A 39 -23.44 20.20 -39.10
C PRO A 39 -24.48 20.24 -40.23
N ALA A 40 -25.74 19.95 -39.92
CA ALA A 40 -26.83 19.96 -40.90
C ALA A 40 -27.09 21.36 -41.47
N PHE A 41 -26.99 22.39 -40.63
CA PHE A 41 -27.09 23.78 -41.07
C PHE A 41 -25.95 24.14 -42.04
N LEU A 42 -24.72 23.74 -41.74
CA LEU A 42 -23.56 23.96 -42.61
C LEU A 42 -23.68 23.23 -43.94
N ASP A 43 -24.20 22.00 -43.97
CA ASP A 43 -24.43 21.27 -45.22
C ASP A 43 -25.44 21.99 -46.13
N CYS A 44 -26.49 22.58 -45.55
CA CYS A 44 -27.43 23.45 -46.27
C CYS A 44 -26.75 24.72 -46.81
N VAL A 45 -25.83 25.33 -46.04
CA VAL A 45 -25.09 26.52 -46.48
C VAL A 45 -24.12 26.18 -47.60
N LEU A 46 -23.34 25.11 -47.47
CA LEU A 46 -22.37 24.66 -48.48
C LEU A 46 -23.08 24.32 -49.81
N SER A 47 -24.20 23.62 -49.74
CA SER A 47 -25.00 23.25 -50.93
C SER A 47 -25.69 24.45 -51.60
N SER A 48 -26.12 25.46 -50.84
CA SER A 48 -26.82 26.63 -51.38
C SER A 48 -25.89 27.74 -51.89
N THR A 49 -24.68 27.88 -51.31
CA THR A 49 -23.74 28.96 -51.64
C THR A 49 -22.64 28.53 -52.61
N GLY A 50 -22.36 27.21 -52.72
CA GLY A 50 -21.29 26.67 -53.56
C GLY A 50 -19.88 27.05 -53.10
N VAL A 51 -19.72 27.52 -51.86
CA VAL A 51 -18.42 27.84 -51.25
C VAL A 51 -17.70 26.54 -50.88
N ALA A 52 -16.40 26.47 -51.17
CA ALA A 52 -15.59 25.32 -50.78
C ALA A 52 -15.45 25.23 -49.25
N PRO A 53 -15.56 24.03 -48.64
CA PRO A 53 -15.42 23.85 -47.19
C PRO A 53 -14.14 24.44 -46.60
N SER A 54 -13.00 24.32 -47.30
CA SER A 54 -11.71 24.87 -46.90
C SER A 54 -11.70 26.40 -46.82
N THR A 55 -12.30 27.09 -47.79
CA THR A 55 -12.40 28.56 -47.80
C THR A 55 -13.30 29.06 -46.66
N LEU A 56 -14.37 28.32 -46.34
CA LEU A 56 -15.24 28.64 -45.21
C LEU A 56 -14.52 28.41 -43.87
N PHE A 57 -13.74 27.33 -43.77
CA PHE A 57 -12.91 27.03 -42.60
C PHE A 57 -11.87 28.12 -42.32
N GLU A 58 -11.07 28.50 -43.33
CA GLU A 58 -10.07 29.57 -43.20
C GLU A 58 -10.69 30.92 -42.80
N SER A 59 -11.90 31.20 -43.27
CA SER A 59 -12.59 32.44 -42.93
C SER A 59 -13.15 32.41 -41.51
N LEU A 60 -13.73 31.28 -41.07
CA LEU A 60 -14.29 31.12 -39.72
C LEU A 60 -13.20 31.07 -38.64
N ILE A 61 -12.08 30.40 -38.89
CA ILE A 61 -10.98 30.35 -37.93
C ILE A 61 -10.34 31.73 -37.72
N ASN A 62 -10.44 32.62 -38.71
CA ASN A 62 -9.99 34.00 -38.60
C ASN A 62 -10.93 34.90 -37.78
N GLU A 63 -12.21 34.54 -37.65
CA GLU A 63 -13.18 35.23 -36.77
C GLU A 63 -13.16 34.72 -35.32
N PHE A 64 -12.35 33.72 -34.99
CA PHE A 64 -12.33 33.15 -33.65
C PHE A 64 -11.84 34.18 -32.59
N PRO A 65 -12.55 34.34 -31.46
CA PRO A 65 -12.45 35.54 -30.61
C PRO A 65 -11.17 35.68 -29.76
N PHE A 66 -10.24 34.72 -29.77
CA PHE A 66 -9.11 34.66 -28.82
C PHE A 66 -7.75 35.09 -29.38
N ARG A 67 -7.71 36.03 -30.33
CA ARG A 67 -6.49 36.46 -31.03
C ARG A 67 -5.51 37.35 -30.24
N SER A 68 -5.89 37.92 -29.10
CA SER A 68 -5.09 38.91 -28.36
C SER A 68 -4.77 38.50 -26.93
N GLU A 69 -3.57 38.86 -26.44
CA GLU A 69 -3.07 38.58 -25.08
C GLU A 69 -4.01 39.02 -23.95
N ASP A 70 -4.84 40.05 -24.16
CA ASP A 70 -5.75 40.61 -23.16
C ASP A 70 -6.94 39.69 -22.83
N THR A 71 -7.30 38.76 -23.73
CA THR A 71 -8.47 37.87 -23.55
C THR A 71 -8.14 36.62 -22.73
N ILE A 72 -6.87 36.18 -22.73
CA ILE A 72 -6.41 34.95 -22.05
C ILE A 72 -6.21 35.19 -20.53
N LYS A 73 -6.13 36.46 -20.09
CA LYS A 73 -5.85 36.84 -18.70
C LYS A 73 -7.06 36.99 -17.78
N VAL A 74 -8.26 36.59 -18.19
CA VAL A 74 -9.48 36.95 -17.45
C VAL A 74 -10.11 35.73 -16.77
N ASP A 75 -10.09 35.71 -15.42
CA ASP A 75 -10.87 34.81 -14.54
C ASP A 75 -12.41 35.01 -14.68
N LYS A 76 -12.91 35.47 -15.83
CA LYS A 76 -14.35 35.62 -16.09
C LYS A 76 -14.88 34.29 -16.61
N LYS A 77 -15.88 33.76 -15.91
CA LYS A 77 -16.73 32.68 -16.42
C LYS A 77 -17.54 33.18 -17.61
N PHE A 78 -17.55 32.41 -18.69
CA PHE A 78 -18.48 32.58 -19.80
C PHE A 78 -19.90 32.31 -19.31
N ASP A 79 -20.86 33.05 -19.86
CA ASP A 79 -22.27 32.74 -19.65
C ASP A 79 -22.71 31.57 -20.56
N SER A 80 -23.94 31.10 -20.40
CA SER A 80 -24.46 29.98 -21.18
C SER A 80 -24.58 30.29 -22.68
N GLU A 81 -24.77 31.56 -23.05
CA GLU A 81 -24.89 31.96 -24.46
C GLU A 81 -23.51 31.96 -25.13
N ASP A 82 -22.48 32.47 -24.45
CA ASP A 82 -21.08 32.42 -24.87
C ASP A 82 -20.60 30.98 -25.02
N CYS A 83 -20.90 30.11 -24.04
CA CYS A 83 -20.56 28.68 -24.09
C CYS A 83 -21.21 27.98 -25.29
N ASN A 84 -22.51 28.20 -25.52
CA ASN A 84 -23.22 27.63 -26.66
C ASN A 84 -22.66 28.13 -27.99
N HIS A 85 -22.34 29.42 -28.08
CA HIS A 85 -21.77 30.02 -29.27
C HIS A 85 -20.40 29.41 -29.62
N ILE A 86 -19.51 29.27 -28.62
CA ILE A 86 -18.19 28.65 -28.81
C ILE A 86 -18.33 27.17 -29.19
N ALA A 87 -19.19 26.41 -28.52
CA ALA A 87 -19.43 25.01 -28.85
C ALA A 87 -19.97 24.84 -30.28
N SER A 88 -20.89 25.71 -30.72
CA SER A 88 -21.41 25.73 -32.09
C SER A 88 -20.34 26.10 -33.11
N LEU A 89 -19.46 27.06 -32.82
CA LEU A 89 -18.31 27.40 -33.66
C LEU A 89 -17.34 26.21 -33.80
N VAL A 90 -17.01 25.53 -32.69
CA VAL A 90 -16.13 24.37 -32.68
C VAL A 90 -16.75 23.21 -33.47
N ALA A 91 -18.02 22.89 -33.24
CA ALA A 91 -18.74 21.87 -33.99
C ALA A 91 -18.75 22.16 -35.49
N GLY A 92 -18.93 23.44 -35.86
CA GLY A 92 -18.87 23.88 -37.25
C GLY A 92 -17.50 23.73 -37.88
N LEU A 93 -16.44 24.16 -37.20
CA LEU A 93 -15.06 24.00 -37.67
C LEU A 93 -14.66 22.52 -37.81
N CYS A 94 -15.03 21.68 -36.84
CA CYS A 94 -14.82 20.23 -36.90
C CYS A 94 -15.56 19.58 -38.08
N HIS A 95 -16.81 19.97 -38.33
CA HIS A 95 -17.58 19.47 -39.48
C HIS A 95 -16.95 19.85 -40.83
N LEU A 96 -16.43 21.08 -40.94
CA LEU A 96 -15.73 21.53 -42.15
C LEU A 96 -14.40 20.81 -42.38
N LEU A 97 -13.67 20.49 -41.30
CA LEU A 97 -12.47 19.66 -41.37
C LEU A 97 -12.78 18.23 -41.84
N LYS A 98 -13.94 17.66 -41.47
CA LYS A 98 -14.38 16.35 -41.97
C LYS A 98 -14.74 16.40 -43.46
N ASN A 99 -15.46 17.44 -43.87
CA ASN A 99 -16.02 17.57 -45.22
C ASN A 99 -15.05 18.11 -46.29
N SER A 100 -13.84 18.57 -45.91
CA SER A 100 -12.87 19.11 -46.88
C SER A 100 -12.26 18.08 -47.83
N GLY A 101 -12.56 16.78 -47.65
CA GLY A 101 -12.11 15.70 -48.53
C GLY A 101 -10.63 15.38 -48.36
N PHE A 102 -10.32 14.25 -47.72
CA PHE A 102 -8.95 13.78 -47.47
C PHE A 102 -8.32 13.17 -48.73
N GLY A 103 -8.06 14.02 -49.73
CA GLY A 103 -7.12 13.73 -50.80
C GLY A 103 -5.68 13.91 -50.30
N SER A 104 -4.77 13.06 -50.75
CA SER A 104 -3.37 12.91 -50.35
C SER A 104 -2.45 14.12 -50.64
N GLY A 105 -2.77 15.30 -50.12
CA GLY A 105 -2.00 16.54 -50.34
C GLY A 105 -1.67 17.29 -49.04
N ASP A 106 -0.50 17.94 -49.03
CA ASP A 106 0.09 18.71 -47.91
C ASP A 106 -0.81 19.81 -47.32
N ASP A 107 -1.81 20.29 -48.06
CA ASP A 107 -2.71 21.38 -47.63
C ASP A 107 -3.58 21.01 -46.42
N ASN A 108 -3.82 19.72 -46.17
CA ASN A 108 -4.69 19.24 -45.10
C ASN A 108 -4.02 19.23 -43.71
N HIS A 109 -2.71 18.95 -43.64
CA HIS A 109 -1.96 19.02 -42.39
C HIS A 109 -1.94 20.46 -41.84
N ASN A 110 -1.89 21.45 -42.74
CA ASN A 110 -1.91 22.87 -42.39
C ASN A 110 -3.25 23.29 -41.73
N ALA A 111 -4.39 22.81 -42.23
CA ALA A 111 -5.71 23.19 -41.70
C ALA A 111 -5.95 22.67 -40.27
N LEU A 112 -5.61 21.40 -40.01
CA LEU A 112 -5.74 20.82 -38.68
C LEU A 112 -4.70 21.40 -37.69
N GLN A 113 -3.48 21.69 -38.16
CA GLN A 113 -2.48 22.42 -37.37
C GLN A 113 -2.97 23.83 -36.99
N LEU A 114 -3.58 24.55 -37.94
CA LEU A 114 -4.19 25.86 -37.68
C LEU A 114 -5.30 25.76 -36.63
N PHE A 115 -6.16 24.74 -36.69
CA PHE A 115 -7.18 24.49 -35.68
C PHE A 115 -6.57 24.26 -34.30
N VAL A 116 -5.56 23.39 -34.20
CA VAL A 116 -4.89 23.07 -32.93
C VAL A 116 -4.32 24.33 -32.27
N TRP A 117 -3.60 25.16 -33.03
CA TRP A 117 -2.92 26.33 -32.49
C TRP A 117 -3.82 27.56 -32.27
N ARG A 118 -4.83 27.78 -33.13
CA ARG A 118 -5.69 28.99 -33.03
C ARG A 118 -6.97 28.78 -32.25
N VAL A 119 -7.43 27.53 -32.10
CA VAL A 119 -8.73 27.22 -31.49
C VAL A 119 -8.54 26.31 -30.30
N PHE A 120 -7.99 25.11 -30.51
CA PHE A 120 -7.98 24.06 -29.49
C PHE A 120 -7.13 24.43 -28.25
N ILE A 121 -5.84 24.75 -28.42
CA ILE A 121 -4.95 25.07 -27.30
C ILE A 121 -5.43 26.31 -26.50
N PRO A 122 -5.81 27.45 -27.13
CA PRO A 122 -6.37 28.59 -26.41
C PRO A 122 -7.60 28.24 -25.57
N LEU A 123 -8.55 27.49 -26.14
CA LEU A 123 -9.75 27.06 -25.41
C LEU A 123 -9.38 26.18 -24.22
N MET A 124 -8.48 25.21 -24.42
CA MET A 124 -7.99 24.32 -23.36
C MET A 124 -7.22 25.06 -22.26
N LYS A 125 -6.66 26.25 -22.51
CA LYS A 125 -6.09 27.09 -21.44
C LYS A 125 -7.16 27.79 -20.59
N MET A 126 -8.35 27.98 -21.14
CA MET A 126 -9.48 28.66 -20.50
C MET A 126 -10.43 27.70 -19.75
N VAL A 127 -9.99 26.49 -19.37
CA VAL A 127 -10.86 25.47 -18.71
C VAL A 127 -11.60 25.99 -17.46
N ARG A 128 -11.10 27.03 -16.79
CA ARG A 128 -11.78 27.65 -15.65
C ARG A 128 -12.96 28.55 -16.04
N ALA A 129 -13.05 28.94 -17.31
CA ALA A 129 -14.05 29.87 -17.82
C ALA A 129 -15.36 29.19 -18.25
N TYR A 130 -15.39 27.87 -18.43
CA TYR A 130 -16.57 27.11 -18.85
C TYR A 130 -16.73 25.82 -18.03
N ASP A 131 -17.83 25.08 -18.23
CA ASP A 131 -18.15 23.86 -17.49
C ASP A 131 -17.51 22.59 -18.08
N LEU A 132 -17.61 21.48 -17.32
CA LEU A 132 -17.04 20.19 -17.71
C LEU A 132 -17.74 19.60 -18.95
N ASP A 133 -19.03 19.87 -19.12
CA ASP A 133 -19.81 19.35 -20.25
C ASP A 133 -19.36 19.97 -21.57
N MET A 134 -19.12 21.29 -21.59
CA MET A 134 -18.57 21.98 -22.74
C MET A 134 -17.14 21.53 -23.06
N LEU A 135 -16.30 21.33 -22.03
CA LEU A 135 -14.95 20.78 -22.22
C LEU A 135 -15.00 19.43 -22.94
N ASN A 136 -15.86 18.53 -22.45
CA ASN A 136 -16.03 17.20 -23.02
C ASN A 136 -16.56 17.26 -24.47
N GLN A 137 -17.52 18.15 -24.77
CA GLN A 137 -18.04 18.33 -26.13
C GLN A 137 -16.98 18.81 -27.11
N ILE A 138 -16.12 19.77 -26.71
CA ILE A 138 -15.02 20.28 -27.55
C ILE A 138 -13.99 19.17 -27.81
N ILE A 139 -13.59 18.46 -26.75
CA ILE A 139 -12.64 17.36 -26.85
C ILE A 139 -13.18 16.26 -27.76
N GLN A 140 -14.43 15.82 -27.55
CA GLN A 140 -15.07 14.79 -28.36
C GLN A 140 -15.16 15.22 -29.84
N SER A 141 -15.63 16.43 -30.11
CA SER A 141 -15.74 16.96 -31.48
C SER A 141 -14.39 16.99 -32.20
N PHE A 142 -13.30 17.28 -31.48
CA PHE A 142 -11.94 17.25 -32.04
C PHE A 142 -11.45 15.83 -32.32
N PHE A 143 -11.58 14.91 -31.35
CA PHE A 143 -11.11 13.53 -31.54
C PHE A 143 -11.95 12.76 -32.58
N ASP A 144 -13.23 13.06 -32.73
CA ASP A 144 -14.07 12.50 -33.79
C ASP A 144 -13.52 12.88 -35.18
N VAL A 145 -13.02 14.11 -35.34
CA VAL A 145 -12.31 14.52 -36.57
C VAL A 145 -11.03 13.71 -36.71
N VAL A 146 -10.17 13.66 -35.69
CA VAL A 146 -8.89 12.95 -35.76
C VAL A 146 -9.05 11.49 -36.17
N ILE A 147 -10.04 10.79 -35.59
CA ILE A 147 -10.29 9.37 -35.85
C ILE A 147 -10.84 9.16 -37.27
N GLU A 148 -11.86 9.91 -37.69
CA GLU A 148 -12.48 9.75 -39.02
C GLU A 148 -11.51 10.11 -40.16
N THR A 149 -10.56 11.00 -39.89
CA THR A 149 -9.67 11.57 -40.90
C THR A 149 -8.30 10.90 -40.95
N SER A 150 -8.00 10.02 -39.99
CA SER A 150 -6.74 9.25 -39.90
C SER A 150 -5.46 10.10 -39.85
N VAL A 151 -5.53 11.34 -39.35
CA VAL A 151 -4.41 12.31 -39.32
C VAL A 151 -3.66 12.29 -37.96
N LEU A 152 -3.41 11.09 -37.44
CA LEU A 152 -2.79 10.91 -36.11
C LEU A 152 -1.30 11.24 -36.08
N ASP A 153 -0.61 11.05 -37.20
CA ASP A 153 0.78 11.41 -37.42
C ASP A 153 1.05 12.90 -37.20
N MET A 154 0.14 13.77 -37.65
CA MET A 154 0.24 15.22 -37.44
C MET A 154 0.17 15.61 -35.97
N LEU A 155 -0.65 14.90 -35.16
CA LEU A 155 -0.67 15.12 -33.71
C LEU A 155 0.68 14.77 -33.08
N GLY A 156 1.36 13.75 -33.60
CA GLY A 156 2.71 13.39 -33.18
C GLY A 156 3.76 14.47 -33.46
N VAL A 157 3.59 15.20 -34.56
CA VAL A 157 4.50 16.31 -34.91
C VAL A 157 4.15 17.58 -34.15
N SER A 158 2.88 17.85 -33.82
CA SER A 158 2.43 19.15 -33.27
C SER A 158 1.98 19.11 -31.80
N LEU A 159 0.86 18.43 -31.51
CA LEU A 159 0.15 18.49 -30.23
C LEU A 159 0.85 17.65 -29.14
N VAL A 160 1.30 16.44 -29.46
CA VAL A 160 1.98 15.55 -28.51
C VAL A 160 3.23 16.20 -27.92
N PRO A 161 4.17 16.76 -28.71
CA PRO A 161 5.35 17.43 -28.17
C PRO A 161 4.98 18.64 -27.31
N PHE A 162 3.95 19.42 -27.67
CA PHE A 162 3.46 20.54 -26.86
C PHE A 162 2.96 20.06 -25.49
N LEU A 163 2.13 19.02 -25.45
CA LEU A 163 1.57 18.49 -24.20
C LEU A 163 2.65 17.87 -23.31
N LEU A 164 3.55 17.06 -23.88
CA LEU A 164 4.69 16.50 -23.14
C LEU A 164 5.58 17.61 -22.60
N ARG A 165 5.86 18.66 -23.38
CA ARG A 165 6.68 19.80 -22.94
C ARG A 165 6.01 20.54 -21.79
N SER A 166 4.69 20.72 -21.82
CA SER A 166 3.97 21.32 -20.70
C SER A 166 4.15 20.52 -19.40
N VAL A 167 4.09 19.20 -19.49
CA VAL A 167 4.35 18.31 -18.35
C VAL A 167 5.82 18.39 -17.91
N GLY A 168 6.77 18.44 -18.85
CA GLY A 168 8.20 18.62 -18.56
C GLY A 168 8.48 19.92 -17.79
N VAL A 169 7.93 21.05 -18.28
CA VAL A 169 8.08 22.37 -17.65
C VAL A 169 7.50 22.38 -16.24
N SER A 170 6.37 21.70 -15.99
CA SER A 170 5.79 21.66 -14.64
C SER A 170 6.64 20.88 -13.63
N MET A 171 7.44 19.92 -14.11
CA MET A 171 8.44 19.20 -13.31
C MET A 171 9.74 19.97 -13.12
N GLY A 172 9.85 21.21 -13.66
CA GLY A 172 11.07 22.01 -13.60
C GLY A 172 12.12 21.65 -14.65
N MET A 173 11.78 20.83 -15.65
CA MET A 173 12.70 20.51 -16.75
C MET A 173 12.84 21.72 -17.67
N LEU A 174 13.97 22.41 -17.59
CA LEU A 174 14.31 23.51 -18.51
C LEU A 174 14.83 22.94 -19.84
N ASN A 175 14.65 23.70 -20.92
CA ASN A 175 15.08 23.38 -22.29
C ASN A 175 16.59 23.02 -22.45
N HIS A 176 17.40 23.08 -21.40
CA HIS A 176 18.85 22.87 -21.41
C HIS A 176 19.34 21.70 -20.54
N GLU A 177 18.46 20.97 -19.86
CA GLU A 177 18.88 19.71 -19.22
C GLU A 177 18.78 18.56 -20.23
N GLU A 178 19.92 18.25 -20.83
CA GLU A 178 20.22 17.00 -21.55
C GLU A 178 19.97 15.79 -20.63
N SER A 179 18.72 15.46 -20.38
CA SER A 179 18.33 14.13 -19.90
C SER A 179 17.94 13.30 -21.12
N ASP A 180 18.86 12.42 -21.52
CA ASP A 180 19.04 11.71 -22.81
C ASP A 180 17.85 10.95 -23.46
N PHE A 181 16.62 11.02 -22.94
CA PHE A 181 15.54 10.12 -23.37
C PHE A 181 14.37 10.78 -24.12
N ILE A 182 14.15 12.06 -23.90
CA ILE A 182 13.14 12.84 -24.63
C ILE A 182 13.92 13.98 -25.25
N LYS A 183 14.26 13.86 -26.54
CA LYS A 183 14.61 15.05 -27.32
C LYS A 183 13.36 15.90 -27.31
N TRP A 184 13.29 16.84 -26.38
CA TRP A 184 12.40 17.99 -26.46
C TRP A 184 12.78 18.67 -27.76
N GLY A 185 12.13 18.27 -28.85
CA GLY A 185 12.58 18.66 -30.16
C GLY A 185 12.76 20.17 -30.19
N GLU A 186 13.88 20.63 -30.72
CA GLU A 186 14.06 22.00 -31.23
C GLU A 186 13.05 22.34 -32.35
N LEU A 187 12.00 21.53 -32.53
CA LEU A 187 11.35 21.25 -33.80
C LEU A 187 9.98 21.90 -33.99
N LEU A 188 9.57 22.87 -33.16
CA LEU A 188 8.22 23.44 -33.31
C LEU A 188 8.09 24.96 -33.21
N LEU A 189 9.18 25.71 -33.34
CA LEU A 189 9.04 27.16 -33.51
C LEU A 189 9.58 27.68 -34.85
N SER A 190 10.53 26.98 -35.49
CA SER A 190 11.27 27.54 -36.63
C SER A 190 11.00 26.84 -37.96
N ASP A 191 11.00 25.50 -38.02
CA ASP A 191 11.23 24.79 -39.30
C ASP A 191 10.00 24.12 -39.93
N SER A 192 8.91 23.85 -39.20
CA SER A 192 7.71 23.19 -39.75
C SER A 192 6.55 24.15 -40.07
N LEU A 193 6.54 25.35 -39.50
CA LEU A 193 5.53 26.35 -39.80
C LEU A 193 6.02 27.14 -41.01
N ASN A 194 5.25 27.12 -42.12
CA ASN A 194 5.27 28.22 -43.07
C ASN A 194 4.79 29.48 -42.32
N THR A 195 5.69 30.10 -41.55
CA THR A 195 5.52 31.27 -40.68
C THR A 195 5.35 32.54 -41.48
N ARG A 196 4.39 32.57 -42.41
CA ARG A 196 3.99 33.81 -43.07
C ARG A 196 2.82 34.52 -42.38
N ASP A 197 2.07 33.85 -41.49
CA ASP A 197 0.79 34.39 -40.95
C ASP A 197 0.56 34.24 -39.42
N MET A 198 1.54 33.80 -38.63
CA MET A 198 1.44 33.75 -37.15
C MET A 198 2.45 34.71 -36.51
N ASP A 199 1.98 35.64 -35.68
CA ASP A 199 2.84 36.55 -34.91
C ASP A 199 3.67 35.75 -33.90
N GLY A 200 4.99 35.89 -33.93
CA GLY A 200 5.91 35.18 -33.02
C GLY A 200 5.62 35.47 -31.55
N ASN A 201 5.04 36.63 -31.25
CA ASN A 201 4.59 37.00 -29.90
C ASN A 201 3.35 36.21 -29.44
N TYR A 202 2.45 35.83 -30.35
CA TYR A 202 1.27 35.02 -30.04
C TYR A 202 1.64 33.57 -29.72
N ILE A 203 2.65 33.02 -30.40
CA ILE A 203 3.17 31.69 -30.09
C ILE A 203 3.96 31.70 -28.76
N ALA A 204 4.68 32.79 -28.47
CA ALA A 204 5.36 32.98 -27.19
C ALA A 204 4.35 33.12 -26.02
N SER A 205 3.21 33.79 -26.19
CA SER A 205 2.16 33.86 -25.14
C SER A 205 1.42 32.52 -24.97
N LEU A 206 1.29 31.73 -26.04
CA LEU A 206 0.84 30.34 -26.00
C LEU A 206 1.82 29.40 -25.29
N SER A 207 3.06 29.81 -25.03
CA SER A 207 4.04 29.01 -24.27
C SER A 207 3.90 29.12 -22.74
N GLY A 208 2.96 29.93 -22.23
CA GLY A 208 2.64 29.98 -20.79
C GLY A 208 2.10 28.65 -20.25
N SER A 209 2.12 28.47 -18.91
CA SER A 209 1.75 27.22 -18.23
C SER A 209 0.40 26.66 -18.70
N PHE A 210 0.38 25.43 -19.19
CA PHE A 210 -0.83 24.70 -19.54
C PHE A 210 -1.16 23.68 -18.41
N PRO A 211 -2.44 23.45 -18.06
CA PRO A 211 -2.78 22.62 -16.90
C PRO A 211 -2.31 21.17 -17.05
N ILE A 212 -1.53 20.68 -16.09
CA ILE A 212 -0.97 19.32 -16.08
C ILE A 212 -2.06 18.24 -16.17
N PRO A 213 -3.18 18.32 -15.40
CA PRO A 213 -4.23 17.30 -15.49
C PRO A 213 -4.81 17.20 -16.90
N LEU A 214 -4.98 18.34 -17.57
CA LEU A 214 -5.49 18.39 -18.93
C LEU A 214 -4.47 17.87 -19.95
N SER A 215 -3.18 18.19 -19.78
CA SER A 215 -2.13 17.61 -20.62
C SER A 215 -2.14 16.08 -20.54
N CYS A 216 -2.18 15.53 -19.33
CA CYS A 216 -2.19 14.08 -19.13
C CYS A 216 -3.48 13.44 -19.66
N HIS A 217 -4.63 14.10 -19.48
CA HIS A 217 -5.90 13.63 -20.02
C HIS A 217 -5.92 13.60 -21.55
N LEU A 218 -5.45 14.67 -22.21
CA LEU A 218 -5.37 14.73 -23.67
C LEU A 218 -4.37 13.69 -24.22
N LEU A 219 -3.21 13.51 -23.59
CA LEU A 219 -2.25 12.47 -23.97
C LEU A 219 -2.85 11.06 -23.86
N ASN A 220 -3.62 10.79 -22.81
CA ASN A 220 -4.38 9.54 -22.65
C ASN A 220 -5.40 9.35 -23.80
N LEU A 221 -6.14 10.39 -24.18
CA LEU A 221 -7.08 10.32 -25.30
C LEU A 221 -6.38 10.08 -26.65
N ILE A 222 -5.25 10.74 -26.91
CA ILE A 222 -4.45 10.52 -28.13
C ILE A 222 -3.95 9.08 -28.18
N LEU A 223 -3.43 8.54 -27.07
CA LEU A 223 -2.98 7.16 -27.00
C LEU A 223 -4.13 6.18 -27.29
N ASN A 224 -5.30 6.37 -26.67
CA ASN A 224 -6.46 5.53 -26.94
C ASN A 224 -6.91 5.60 -28.41
N ALA A 225 -6.97 6.79 -28.99
CA ALA A 225 -7.34 6.98 -30.39
C ALA A 225 -6.35 6.26 -31.32
N ALA A 226 -5.04 6.38 -31.06
CA ALA A 226 -3.99 5.72 -31.84
C ALA A 226 -4.12 4.19 -31.82
N PHE A 227 -4.40 3.60 -30.65
CA PHE A 227 -4.62 2.16 -30.53
C PHE A 227 -5.94 1.69 -31.15
N GLN A 228 -6.99 2.51 -31.19
CA GLN A 228 -8.25 2.19 -31.87
C GLN A 228 -8.10 2.22 -33.41
N SER A 229 -7.35 3.18 -33.95
CA SER A 229 -7.13 3.36 -35.39
C SER A 229 -6.13 2.37 -36.01
N ARG A 230 -5.44 1.58 -35.19
CA ARG A 230 -4.33 0.71 -35.62
C ARG A 230 -4.71 -0.34 -36.68
N GLN A 231 -6.00 -0.67 -36.80
CA GLN A 231 -6.48 -1.57 -37.85
C GLN A 231 -6.35 -1.00 -39.28
N ALA A 232 -5.99 0.29 -39.44
CA ALA A 232 -6.00 0.98 -40.73
C ALA A 232 -4.63 1.09 -41.44
N ALA A 233 -3.48 1.20 -40.74
CA ALA A 233 -2.17 1.42 -41.39
C ALA A 233 -0.93 1.17 -40.49
N PRO A 234 0.23 0.74 -41.04
CA PRO A 234 1.47 0.49 -40.29
C PRO A 234 2.15 1.75 -39.72
N MET A 235 1.98 2.92 -40.33
CA MET A 235 2.53 4.18 -39.79
C MET A 235 1.89 4.59 -38.45
N VAL A 236 0.62 4.21 -38.23
CA VAL A 236 -0.11 4.48 -36.99
C VAL A 236 0.42 3.62 -35.84
N GLU A 237 0.95 2.44 -36.15
CA GLU A 237 1.56 1.53 -35.18
C GLU A 237 2.90 2.08 -34.65
N GLU A 238 3.74 2.65 -35.53
CA GLU A 238 4.99 3.30 -35.12
C GLU A 238 4.72 4.53 -34.24
N PHE A 239 3.73 5.35 -34.61
CA PHE A 239 3.29 6.48 -33.80
C PHE A 239 2.78 6.05 -32.41
N ALA A 240 1.88 5.05 -32.35
CA ALA A 240 1.34 4.55 -31.09
C ALA A 240 2.43 3.97 -30.17
N GLY A 241 3.42 3.27 -30.74
CA GLY A 241 4.57 2.75 -30.02
C GLY A 241 5.48 3.85 -29.46
N GLY A 242 5.79 4.87 -30.27
CA GLY A 242 6.56 6.03 -29.83
C GLY A 242 5.86 6.82 -28.72
N LEU A 243 4.56 7.07 -28.85
CA LEU A 243 3.78 7.74 -27.81
C LEU A 243 3.72 6.90 -26.52
N LEU A 244 3.51 5.58 -26.62
CA LEU A 244 3.50 4.70 -25.46
C LEU A 244 4.85 4.74 -24.70
N TRP A 245 5.96 4.76 -25.43
CA TRP A 245 7.31 4.91 -24.87
C TRP A 245 7.48 6.21 -24.09
N ASP A 246 7.11 7.34 -24.72
CA ASP A 246 7.22 8.66 -24.11
C ASP A 246 6.35 8.78 -22.85
N LEU A 247 5.14 8.20 -22.89
CA LEU A 247 4.23 8.18 -21.74
C LEU A 247 4.74 7.28 -20.62
N CYS A 248 5.36 6.13 -20.92
CA CYS A 248 6.00 5.30 -19.90
C CYS A 248 7.12 6.07 -19.17
N ASN A 249 7.97 6.77 -19.91
CA ASN A 249 9.06 7.57 -19.35
C ASN A 249 8.55 8.78 -18.56
N THR A 250 7.53 9.47 -19.09
CA THR A 250 6.91 10.62 -18.43
C THR A 250 6.24 10.19 -17.12
N THR A 251 5.55 9.04 -17.13
CA THR A 251 4.87 8.49 -15.95
C THR A 251 5.85 8.13 -14.84
N GLU A 252 6.98 7.49 -15.16
CA GLU A 252 8.02 7.20 -14.16
C GLU A 252 8.50 8.47 -13.45
N ARG A 253 8.73 9.54 -14.22
CA ARG A 253 9.15 10.83 -13.69
C ARG A 253 8.07 11.45 -12.82
N LEU A 254 6.82 11.50 -13.30
CA LEU A 254 5.68 12.05 -12.56
C LEU A 254 5.46 11.37 -11.21
N LEU A 255 5.65 10.05 -11.13
CA LEU A 255 5.54 9.30 -9.88
C LEU A 255 6.58 9.72 -8.83
N SER A 256 7.71 10.29 -9.25
CA SER A 256 8.79 10.75 -8.38
C SER A 256 8.68 12.23 -7.98
N GLN A 257 7.59 12.92 -8.38
CA GLN A 257 7.41 14.36 -8.18
C GLN A 257 6.35 14.67 -7.10
N SER A 258 5.80 15.89 -7.10
CA SER A 258 4.80 16.34 -6.14
C SER A 258 3.45 15.59 -6.24
N LEU A 259 2.61 15.72 -5.22
CA LEU A 259 1.29 15.07 -5.14
C LEU A 259 0.41 15.29 -6.39
N GLU A 260 0.39 16.50 -6.94
CA GLU A 260 -0.39 16.82 -8.14
C GLU A 260 0.09 16.02 -9.37
N HIS A 261 1.41 15.89 -9.53
CA HIS A 261 2.01 15.11 -10.61
C HIS A 261 1.72 13.61 -10.45
N ARG A 262 1.85 13.07 -9.24
CA ARG A 262 1.53 11.67 -8.95
C ARG A 262 0.05 11.38 -9.19
N SER A 263 -0.84 12.26 -8.77
CA SER A 263 -2.28 12.15 -9.04
C SER A 263 -2.56 12.10 -10.54
N CYS A 264 -1.90 12.92 -11.36
CA CYS A 264 -2.08 12.90 -12.81
C CYS A 264 -1.60 11.58 -13.44
N ALA A 265 -0.46 11.06 -12.98
CA ALA A 265 0.06 9.77 -13.41
C ALA A 265 -0.92 8.61 -13.08
N VAL A 266 -1.42 8.58 -11.84
CA VAL A 266 -2.35 7.56 -11.34
C VAL A 266 -3.72 7.65 -12.02
N SER A 267 -4.27 8.85 -12.19
CA SER A 267 -5.63 9.04 -12.71
C SER A 267 -5.73 8.95 -14.23
N PHE A 268 -4.70 9.35 -14.99
CA PHE A 268 -4.78 9.47 -16.45
C PHE A 268 -3.81 8.55 -17.20
N LEU A 269 -2.51 8.58 -16.87
CA LEU A 269 -1.49 7.95 -17.70
C LEU A 269 -1.37 6.44 -17.46
N LEU A 270 -1.27 6.00 -16.20
CA LEU A 270 -1.14 4.58 -15.86
C LEU A 270 -2.29 3.73 -16.42
N PRO A 271 -3.58 4.10 -16.25
CA PRO A 271 -4.69 3.35 -16.84
C PRO A 271 -4.59 3.22 -18.37
N ALA A 272 -4.16 4.30 -19.05
CA ALA A 272 -3.99 4.34 -20.50
C ALA A 272 -2.87 3.41 -20.98
N ILE A 273 -1.71 3.50 -20.31
CA ILE A 273 -0.53 2.70 -20.59
C ILE A 273 -0.83 1.23 -20.39
N PHE A 274 -1.49 0.87 -19.28
CA PHE A 274 -1.80 -0.52 -19.03
C PHE A 274 -2.83 -1.08 -20.01
N LYS A 275 -3.85 -0.31 -20.38
CA LYS A 275 -4.81 -0.69 -21.43
C LYS A 275 -4.12 -0.91 -22.78
N ALA A 276 -3.13 -0.08 -23.13
CA ALA A 276 -2.30 -0.27 -24.31
C ALA A 276 -1.50 -1.59 -24.23
N PHE A 277 -0.89 -1.89 -23.08
CA PHE A 277 -0.19 -3.16 -22.87
C PHE A 277 -1.09 -4.41 -22.84
N SER A 278 -2.36 -4.27 -22.46
CA SER A 278 -3.36 -5.35 -22.59
C SER A 278 -3.67 -5.65 -24.06
N SER A 279 -3.56 -4.65 -24.94
CA SER A 279 -3.76 -4.80 -26.38
C SER A 279 -2.50 -5.31 -27.10
N GLN A 280 -1.31 -4.97 -26.59
CA GLN A 280 -0.03 -5.46 -27.08
C GLN A 280 0.99 -5.59 -25.95
N SER A 281 1.43 -6.80 -25.65
CA SER A 281 2.32 -7.09 -24.52
C SER A 281 3.76 -6.61 -24.72
N SER A 282 4.22 -6.51 -25.96
CA SER A 282 5.55 -6.00 -26.31
C SER A 282 5.61 -5.31 -27.67
N MET A 283 6.46 -4.29 -27.78
CA MET A 283 6.64 -3.50 -29.00
C MET A 283 8.12 -3.17 -29.22
N LYS A 284 8.57 -3.24 -30.47
CA LYS A 284 9.91 -2.80 -30.87
C LYS A 284 9.82 -1.32 -31.26
N ILE A 285 10.66 -0.49 -30.66
CA ILE A 285 10.70 0.95 -30.91
C ILE A 285 12.08 1.33 -31.42
N SER A 286 12.14 2.01 -32.56
CA SER A 286 13.34 2.68 -33.04
C SER A 286 13.42 4.07 -32.42
N HIS A 287 14.40 4.30 -31.54
CA HIS A 287 14.70 5.62 -31.00
C HIS A 287 16.17 5.97 -31.26
N GLN A 288 16.42 7.12 -31.91
CA GLN A 288 17.77 7.60 -32.27
C GLN A 288 18.64 6.58 -33.03
N GLY A 289 18.02 5.71 -33.84
CA GLY A 289 18.73 4.66 -34.58
C GLY A 289 19.00 3.38 -33.79
N ASN A 290 18.69 3.34 -32.49
CA ASN A 290 18.76 2.14 -31.66
C ASN A 290 17.37 1.49 -31.54
N MET A 291 17.32 0.16 -31.55
CA MET A 291 16.08 -0.59 -31.32
C MET A 291 15.94 -0.96 -29.84
N TYR A 292 14.86 -0.52 -29.22
CA TYR A 292 14.47 -0.88 -27.86
C TYR A 292 13.24 -1.80 -27.89
N ILE A 293 13.13 -2.69 -26.90
CA ILE A 293 11.94 -3.51 -26.68
C ILE A 293 11.21 -2.95 -25.47
N LEU A 294 10.05 -2.34 -25.69
CA LEU A 294 9.15 -1.93 -24.62
C LEU A 294 8.19 -3.08 -24.35
N SER A 295 8.28 -3.67 -23.16
CA SER A 295 7.42 -4.77 -22.73
C SER A 295 6.61 -4.40 -21.50
N ARG A 296 5.44 -5.01 -21.35
CA ARG A 296 4.59 -4.92 -20.16
C ARG A 296 5.39 -5.21 -18.89
N ASN A 297 6.19 -6.28 -18.88
CA ASN A 297 6.97 -6.69 -17.71
C ASN A 297 8.14 -5.74 -17.43
N GLY A 298 8.80 -5.21 -18.47
CA GLY A 298 9.82 -4.17 -18.32
C GLY A 298 9.26 -2.89 -17.68
N PHE A 299 8.04 -2.49 -18.08
CA PHE A 299 7.38 -1.34 -17.46
C PHE A 299 6.91 -1.63 -16.03
N LYS A 300 6.34 -2.83 -15.75
CA LYS A 300 5.99 -3.27 -14.39
C LYS A 300 7.18 -3.18 -13.43
N LYS A 301 8.38 -3.60 -13.87
CA LYS A 301 9.62 -3.47 -13.09
C LYS A 301 9.94 -2.02 -12.75
N ARG A 302 9.86 -1.11 -13.73
CA ARG A 302 10.07 0.34 -13.52
C ARG A 302 9.07 0.94 -12.53
N VAL A 303 7.80 0.52 -12.61
CA VAL A 303 6.76 0.94 -11.68
C VAL A 303 7.04 0.41 -10.26
N TRP A 304 7.46 -0.85 -10.12
CA TRP A 304 7.87 -1.40 -8.83
C TRP A 304 9.00 -0.61 -8.18
N GLU A 305 10.04 -0.24 -8.94
CA GLU A 305 11.12 0.62 -8.44
C GLU A 305 10.64 2.00 -7.97
N CYS A 306 9.62 2.57 -8.64
CA CYS A 306 8.98 3.80 -8.17
C CYS A 306 8.23 3.58 -6.85
N CYS A 307 7.46 2.49 -6.75
CA CYS A 307 6.74 2.15 -5.53
C CYS A 307 7.67 1.95 -4.34
N LYS A 308 8.82 1.27 -4.52
CA LYS A 308 9.84 1.11 -3.46
C LYS A 308 10.34 2.45 -2.93
N LYS A 309 10.64 3.40 -3.83
CA LYS A 309 11.02 4.76 -3.43
C LYS A 309 9.89 5.41 -2.64
N LEU A 310 8.66 5.40 -3.17
CA LEU A 310 7.49 6.01 -2.52
C LEU A 310 7.20 5.42 -1.13
N PHE A 311 7.41 4.11 -0.95
CA PHE A 311 7.21 3.47 0.35
C PHE A 311 8.13 4.02 1.45
N SER A 312 9.29 4.55 1.09
CA SER A 312 10.30 5.09 2.00
C SER A 312 10.14 6.59 2.35
N VAL A 313 9.24 7.32 1.69
CA VAL A 313 9.15 8.80 1.82
C VAL A 313 8.19 9.23 2.95
N GLY A 314 6.90 8.90 2.84
CA GLY A 314 5.86 9.45 3.70
C GLY A 314 4.52 8.74 3.55
N SER A 315 3.55 9.03 4.42
CA SER A 315 2.24 8.35 4.43
C SER A 315 1.43 8.60 3.16
N ILE A 316 1.51 9.79 2.59
CA ILE A 316 0.82 10.15 1.35
C ILE A 316 1.44 9.39 0.16
N GLU A 317 2.77 9.41 0.06
CA GLU A 317 3.52 8.68 -0.97
C GLU A 317 3.28 7.17 -0.88
N ARG A 318 3.22 6.61 0.35
CA ARG A 318 2.86 5.21 0.57
C ARG A 318 1.46 4.88 0.03
N ARG A 319 0.47 5.74 0.29
CA ARG A 319 -0.90 5.58 -0.24
C ARG A 319 -0.92 5.61 -1.77
N ASP A 320 -0.15 6.51 -2.36
CA ASP A 320 -0.01 6.60 -3.82
C ASP A 320 0.62 5.31 -4.37
N ALA A 321 1.64 4.75 -3.72
CA ALA A 321 2.27 3.48 -4.12
C ALA A 321 1.27 2.29 -4.09
N TYR A 322 0.45 2.16 -3.05
CA TYR A 322 -0.61 1.13 -3.04
C TYR A 322 -1.65 1.36 -4.15
N SER A 323 -1.99 2.62 -4.43
CA SER A 323 -2.91 2.96 -5.53
C SER A 323 -2.32 2.57 -6.89
N VAL A 324 -1.03 2.85 -7.12
CA VAL A 324 -0.29 2.47 -8.32
C VAL A 324 -0.26 0.95 -8.47
N LEU A 325 0.12 0.20 -7.43
CA LEU A 325 0.17 -1.27 -7.47
C LEU A 325 -1.19 -1.89 -7.73
N ALA A 326 -2.25 -1.38 -7.11
CA ALA A 326 -3.61 -1.84 -7.36
C ALA A 326 -3.98 -1.69 -8.84
N LEU A 327 -3.70 -0.52 -9.45
CA LEU A 327 -3.91 -0.29 -10.88
C LEU A 327 -3.10 -1.24 -11.76
N CYS A 328 -1.83 -1.47 -11.41
CA CYS A 328 -0.94 -2.38 -12.16
C CYS A 328 -1.46 -3.82 -12.20
N LEU A 329 -2.17 -4.25 -11.15
CA LEU A 329 -2.68 -5.62 -11.01
C LEU A 329 -4.08 -5.78 -11.65
N SER A 330 -4.92 -4.74 -11.61
CA SER A 330 -6.24 -4.76 -12.23
C SER A 330 -6.22 -4.86 -13.76
N SER A 331 -5.13 -4.48 -14.43
CA SER A 331 -5.06 -4.35 -15.89
C SER A 331 -4.71 -5.63 -16.67
N GLY A 332 -4.66 -6.79 -15.99
CA GLY A 332 -4.49 -8.09 -16.65
C GLY A 332 -3.17 -8.80 -16.32
N SER A 333 -3.32 -10.12 -16.18
CA SER A 333 -2.36 -11.20 -15.89
C SER A 333 -0.92 -10.78 -15.59
N TRP A 334 -0.56 -10.79 -14.30
CA TRP A 334 0.83 -11.03 -13.85
C TRP A 334 1.16 -12.54 -13.84
N THR A 335 0.23 -13.38 -14.32
CA THR A 335 0.21 -14.84 -14.12
C THR A 335 0.37 -15.64 -15.41
N ASP A 336 0.47 -15.00 -16.58
CA ASP A 336 0.66 -15.73 -17.84
C ASP A 336 2.14 -16.06 -17.99
N GLY A 337 2.58 -17.14 -17.32
CA GLY A 337 3.77 -17.91 -17.72
C GLY A 337 3.59 -18.59 -19.09
N THR A 338 2.74 -18.05 -19.96
CA THR A 338 2.34 -18.63 -21.24
C THR A 338 2.11 -17.55 -22.30
N GLU A 339 3.09 -16.67 -22.55
CA GLU A 339 3.14 -15.94 -23.82
C GLU A 339 4.25 -16.53 -24.70
N SER A 340 3.88 -17.57 -25.45
CA SER A 340 4.67 -18.11 -26.53
C SER A 340 4.61 -17.20 -27.75
N CYS A 341 5.63 -16.35 -27.94
CA CYS A 341 6.17 -16.13 -29.29
C CYS A 341 7.56 -15.45 -29.28
N PHE A 342 8.50 -16.17 -29.89
CA PHE A 342 9.87 -15.81 -30.26
C PHE A 342 10.98 -15.93 -29.19
N SER A 343 11.73 -17.02 -29.37
CA SER A 343 13.08 -17.25 -28.87
C SER A 343 14.03 -16.13 -29.29
N GLU A 344 14.53 -15.38 -28.31
CA GLU A 344 15.92 -14.96 -28.25
C GLU A 344 16.34 -14.90 -26.77
N LYS A 345 17.53 -15.42 -26.50
CA LYS A 345 18.07 -15.79 -25.18
C LYS A 345 17.98 -14.65 -24.14
N ASP A 346 17.63 -15.05 -22.91
CA ASP A 346 17.87 -14.35 -21.64
C ASP A 346 17.19 -12.99 -21.41
N ALA A 347 15.89 -13.02 -21.13
CA ALA A 347 15.31 -12.05 -20.19
C ALA A 347 14.48 -12.80 -19.15
N VAL A 348 15.01 -12.92 -17.93
CA VAL A 348 14.26 -13.38 -16.76
C VAL A 348 12.98 -12.54 -16.65
N GLU A 349 11.83 -13.18 -16.74
CA GLU A 349 10.55 -12.51 -16.61
C GLU A 349 10.43 -11.92 -15.20
N PHE A 350 10.18 -10.62 -15.09
CA PHE A 350 10.02 -9.96 -13.80
C PHE A 350 8.71 -10.41 -13.15
N ASP A 351 8.80 -11.17 -12.06
CA ASP A 351 7.68 -11.52 -11.19
C ASP A 351 7.75 -10.70 -9.90
N LEU A 352 6.63 -10.10 -9.48
CA LEU A 352 6.55 -9.38 -8.20
C LEU A 352 6.62 -10.34 -7.01
N ARG A 353 6.14 -11.58 -7.21
CA ARG A 353 5.97 -12.56 -6.14
C ARG A 353 7.30 -13.09 -5.61
N SER A 354 8.37 -12.96 -6.39
CA SER A 354 9.72 -13.31 -5.97
C SER A 354 10.38 -12.24 -5.09
N GLU A 355 9.80 -11.03 -5.01
CA GLU A 355 10.34 -9.93 -4.21
C GLU A 355 9.82 -10.02 -2.77
N GLN A 356 10.69 -10.30 -1.80
CA GLN A 356 10.30 -10.34 -0.38
C GLN A 356 9.76 -8.98 0.11
N GLU A 357 10.36 -7.88 -0.34
CA GLU A 357 9.94 -6.52 0.00
C GLU A 357 8.48 -6.24 -0.39
N PHE A 358 7.99 -6.87 -1.47
CA PHE A 358 6.60 -6.75 -1.88
C PHE A 358 5.67 -7.31 -0.80
N TRP A 359 5.90 -8.55 -0.36
CA TRP A 359 5.05 -9.20 0.65
C TRP A 359 5.08 -8.47 1.98
N ASP A 360 6.25 -7.98 2.40
CA ASP A 360 6.39 -7.22 3.65
C ASP A 360 5.62 -5.89 3.59
N GLU A 361 5.62 -5.20 2.44
CA GLU A 361 4.83 -3.97 2.27
C GLU A 361 3.32 -4.22 2.22
N ILE A 362 2.86 -5.36 1.67
CA ILE A 362 1.45 -5.74 1.74
C ILE A 362 1.03 -6.04 3.18
N LYS A 363 1.82 -6.80 3.96
CA LYS A 363 1.55 -7.05 5.38
C LYS A 363 1.44 -5.74 6.17
N LYS A 364 2.37 -4.81 5.97
CA LYS A 364 2.32 -3.47 6.59
C LYS A 364 1.02 -2.76 6.21
N GLY A 365 0.69 -2.71 4.93
CA GLY A 365 -0.49 -2.03 4.39
C GLY A 365 -1.81 -2.56 4.96
N LEU A 366 -1.89 -3.86 5.23
CA LEU A 366 -3.05 -4.50 5.87
C LEU A 366 -3.20 -4.15 7.36
N VAL A 367 -2.16 -3.68 8.05
CA VAL A 367 -2.21 -3.34 9.48
C VAL A 367 -2.42 -1.83 9.72
N VAL A 368 -2.13 -0.97 8.74
CA VAL A 368 -2.23 0.50 8.86
C VAL A 368 -3.65 0.96 9.24
N ASP A 369 -3.76 2.01 10.07
CA ASP A 369 -5.05 2.54 10.55
C ASP A 369 -5.89 3.22 9.44
N GLU A 370 -5.27 3.66 8.34
CA GLU A 370 -5.95 4.18 7.15
C GLU A 370 -6.73 3.09 6.39
N SER A 371 -8.07 3.16 6.41
CA SER A 371 -8.94 2.15 5.78
C SER A 371 -8.73 2.01 4.27
N ILE A 372 -8.42 3.10 3.57
CA ILE A 372 -8.19 3.08 2.12
C ILE A 372 -6.94 2.25 1.77
N VAL A 373 -5.87 2.38 2.56
CA VAL A 373 -4.62 1.62 2.38
C VAL A 373 -4.88 0.14 2.65
N ARG A 374 -5.64 -0.19 3.69
CA ARG A 374 -6.02 -1.59 3.98
C ARG A 374 -6.81 -2.22 2.85
N LYS A 375 -7.83 -1.52 2.33
CA LYS A 375 -8.65 -1.99 1.20
C LYS A 375 -7.82 -2.19 -0.07
N GLN A 376 -6.91 -1.26 -0.38
CA GLN A 376 -6.01 -1.40 -1.51
C GLN A 376 -5.04 -2.57 -1.33
N SER A 377 -4.47 -2.73 -0.14
CA SER A 377 -3.55 -3.83 0.18
C SER A 377 -4.26 -5.19 0.08
N LEU A 378 -5.49 -5.29 0.57
CA LEU A 378 -6.33 -6.49 0.44
C LEU A 378 -6.66 -6.78 -1.02
N HIS A 379 -7.03 -5.76 -1.80
CA HIS A 379 -7.29 -5.90 -3.23
C HIS A 379 -6.04 -6.40 -3.98
N ILE A 380 -4.86 -5.84 -3.66
CA ILE A 380 -3.57 -6.30 -4.21
C ILE A 380 -3.33 -7.77 -3.87
N LEU A 381 -3.51 -8.15 -2.60
CA LEU A 381 -3.34 -9.53 -2.14
C LEU A 381 -4.28 -10.50 -2.88
N LYS A 382 -5.57 -10.17 -2.96
CA LYS A 382 -6.58 -10.98 -3.68
C LYS A 382 -6.23 -11.12 -5.16
N SER A 383 -5.78 -10.04 -5.79
CA SER A 383 -5.39 -10.02 -7.20
C SER A 383 -4.17 -10.91 -7.48
N VAL A 384 -3.13 -10.84 -6.65
CA VAL A 384 -1.92 -11.65 -6.80
C VAL A 384 -2.19 -13.14 -6.54
N LEU A 385 -3.03 -13.45 -5.57
CA LEU A 385 -3.41 -14.83 -5.24
C LEU A 385 -4.50 -15.42 -6.15
N SER A 386 -5.01 -14.63 -7.11
CA SER A 386 -6.14 -15.02 -7.98
C SER A 386 -7.37 -15.51 -7.20
N ILE A 387 -7.61 -14.92 -6.03
CA ILE A 387 -8.77 -15.23 -5.19
C ILE A 387 -9.94 -14.38 -5.72
N SER A 388 -10.84 -15.03 -6.46
CA SER A 388 -12.07 -14.39 -6.90
C SER A 388 -13.00 -14.11 -5.72
N ASP A 389 -13.84 -13.07 -5.85
CA ASP A 389 -14.94 -12.83 -4.93
C ASP A 389 -15.88 -14.03 -4.98
N VAL A 390 -15.81 -14.85 -3.92
CA VAL A 390 -16.70 -15.96 -3.55
C VAL A 390 -17.29 -16.70 -4.76
N SER A 391 -16.64 -17.78 -5.17
CA SER A 391 -17.25 -18.81 -6.00
C SER A 391 -18.52 -19.32 -5.31
N LYS A 392 -19.68 -18.83 -5.74
CA LYS A 392 -20.99 -19.45 -5.47
C LYS A 392 -21.04 -20.81 -6.15
N ALA A 393 -20.45 -21.82 -5.53
CA ALA A 393 -20.63 -23.22 -5.89
C ALA A 393 -21.16 -23.96 -4.66
N SER A 394 -22.42 -23.69 -4.34
CA SER A 394 -23.17 -24.46 -3.36
C SER A 394 -23.23 -25.93 -3.78
N SER A 395 -22.49 -26.81 -3.10
CA SER A 395 -22.87 -28.22 -2.99
C SER A 395 -23.23 -28.48 -1.53
N GLU A 396 -24.53 -28.49 -1.23
CA GLU A 396 -25.03 -28.92 0.08
C GLU A 396 -24.69 -30.41 0.28
N LYS A 397 -23.56 -30.69 0.95
CA LYS A 397 -23.40 -31.96 1.65
C LYS A 397 -23.58 -31.70 3.15
N LYS A 398 -24.67 -32.25 3.70
CA LYS A 398 -24.91 -32.28 5.14
C LYS A 398 -23.77 -33.03 5.83
N PRO A 399 -23.09 -32.45 6.83
CA PRO A 399 -22.29 -33.22 7.76
C PRO A 399 -23.23 -33.83 8.82
N GLU A 400 -23.32 -35.16 8.85
CA GLU A 400 -23.73 -35.91 10.04
C GLU A 400 -22.54 -35.95 11.00
N GLY A 401 -22.71 -35.46 12.22
CA GLY A 401 -21.66 -35.53 13.24
C GLY A 401 -22.02 -34.77 14.51
N ASN A 402 -22.50 -35.50 15.50
CA ASN A 402 -22.86 -35.01 16.83
C ASN A 402 -21.68 -34.33 17.54
N SER A 403 -21.86 -33.08 17.97
CA SER A 403 -21.21 -32.57 19.17
C SER A 403 -22.26 -31.90 20.06
N ALA A 404 -22.14 -32.07 21.38
CA ALA A 404 -23.17 -31.70 22.34
C ALA A 404 -23.32 -30.17 22.40
N HIS A 405 -24.33 -29.64 21.73
CA HIS A 405 -24.55 -28.19 21.69
C HIS A 405 -25.26 -27.68 22.94
N ARG A 406 -24.64 -26.68 23.58
CA ARG A 406 -25.30 -25.69 24.44
C ARG A 406 -26.51 -25.13 23.69
N ALA A 407 -27.64 -24.91 24.37
CA ALA A 407 -28.83 -24.36 23.75
C ALA A 407 -28.52 -22.97 23.14
N MET A 408 -28.45 -22.91 21.81
CA MET A 408 -28.12 -21.69 21.06
C MET A 408 -29.29 -20.72 21.01
N THR A 409 -29.00 -19.43 21.01
CA THR A 409 -30.02 -18.38 20.83
C THR A 409 -30.44 -18.25 19.36
N LYS A 410 -31.61 -17.63 19.10
CA LYS A 410 -32.09 -17.35 17.73
C LYS A 410 -31.12 -16.47 16.93
N LYS A 411 -30.36 -15.61 17.62
CA LYS A 411 -29.35 -14.72 17.01
C LYS A 411 -28.12 -15.51 16.59
N GLU A 412 -27.62 -16.40 17.45
CA GLU A 412 -26.47 -17.28 17.15
C GLU A 412 -26.76 -18.20 15.97
N THR A 413 -27.95 -18.81 15.94
CA THR A 413 -28.36 -19.67 14.81
C THR A 413 -28.52 -18.94 13.49
N TRP A 414 -28.84 -17.65 13.50
CA TRP A 414 -28.84 -16.83 12.28
C TRP A 414 -27.42 -16.48 11.84
N ALA A 415 -26.57 -16.02 12.77
CA ALA A 415 -25.17 -15.71 12.49
C ALA A 415 -24.41 -16.93 11.95
N GLU A 416 -24.68 -18.12 12.48
CA GLU A 416 -24.04 -19.36 12.03
C GLU A 416 -24.51 -19.78 10.62
N LYS A 417 -25.76 -19.48 10.26
CA LYS A 417 -26.26 -19.70 8.88
C LYS A 417 -25.66 -18.72 7.89
N GLU A 418 -25.53 -17.45 8.28
CA GLU A 418 -24.90 -16.42 7.45
C GLU A 418 -23.40 -16.72 7.26
N ALA A 419 -22.70 -17.08 8.33
CA ALA A 419 -21.31 -17.54 8.26
C ALA A 419 -21.16 -18.73 7.29
N LYS A 420 -22.03 -19.75 7.41
CA LYS A 420 -22.05 -20.89 6.47
C LYS A 420 -22.27 -20.45 5.01
N SER A 421 -23.10 -19.44 4.77
CA SER A 421 -23.33 -18.91 3.41
C SER A 421 -22.11 -18.19 2.81
N LEU A 422 -21.19 -17.73 3.65
CA LEU A 422 -19.90 -17.13 3.26
C LEU A 422 -18.77 -18.17 3.13
N GLY A 423 -19.09 -19.47 3.21
CA GLY A 423 -18.11 -20.55 3.15
C GLY A 423 -17.52 -20.96 4.50
N VAL A 424 -17.96 -20.37 5.62
CA VAL A 424 -17.48 -20.77 6.95
C VAL A 424 -17.99 -22.18 7.27
N GLY A 425 -17.07 -23.12 7.43
CA GLY A 425 -17.43 -24.51 7.74
C GLY A 425 -17.34 -25.48 6.55
N GLU A 426 -17.31 -24.99 5.31
CA GLU A 426 -17.25 -25.86 4.11
C GLU A 426 -15.96 -26.71 4.08
N LEU A 427 -14.88 -26.16 4.63
CA LEU A 427 -13.57 -26.81 4.72
C LEU A 427 -13.47 -27.89 5.82
N TYR A 428 -14.43 -27.97 6.77
CA TYR A 428 -14.40 -28.96 7.86
C TYR A 428 -14.64 -30.40 7.38
N GLY A 429 -15.32 -30.58 6.24
CA GLY A 429 -15.52 -31.92 5.63
C GLY A 429 -14.28 -32.48 4.93
N SER A 430 -13.26 -31.64 4.71
CA SER A 430 -12.01 -31.98 3.99
C SER A 430 -10.83 -32.26 4.92
N VAL A 431 -11.06 -32.32 6.24
CA VAL A 431 -10.03 -32.45 7.28
C VAL A 431 -9.22 -33.75 7.14
N ASP A 432 -9.74 -34.75 6.42
CA ASP A 432 -9.01 -36.00 6.19
C ASP A 432 -7.85 -35.88 5.19
N SER A 433 -7.80 -34.84 4.34
CA SER A 433 -6.74 -34.64 3.32
C SER A 433 -5.89 -33.38 3.49
N GLY A 434 -6.09 -32.57 4.55
CA GLY A 434 -5.41 -31.27 4.72
C GLY A 434 -6.00 -30.16 3.82
N LEU A 435 -5.72 -28.88 4.16
CA LEU A 435 -6.14 -27.75 3.33
C LEU A 435 -5.11 -27.49 2.23
N THR A 436 -5.58 -27.17 1.03
CA THR A 436 -4.71 -26.64 -0.02
C THR A 436 -4.24 -25.23 0.33
N ILE A 437 -3.09 -24.79 -0.19
CA ILE A 437 -2.57 -23.43 -0.01
C ILE A 437 -3.62 -22.38 -0.41
N GLN A 438 -4.35 -22.63 -1.50
CA GLN A 438 -5.43 -21.75 -1.95
C GLN A 438 -6.57 -21.64 -0.93
N GLN A 439 -6.97 -22.74 -0.28
CA GLN A 439 -7.99 -22.74 0.77
C GLN A 439 -7.53 -22.03 2.04
N GLN A 440 -6.25 -22.16 2.41
CA GLN A 440 -5.69 -21.40 3.54
C GLN A 440 -5.77 -19.89 3.30
N TRP A 441 -5.40 -19.44 2.10
CA TRP A 441 -5.50 -18.04 1.74
C TRP A 441 -6.95 -17.53 1.63
N GLN A 442 -7.87 -18.35 1.15
CA GLN A 442 -9.31 -18.01 1.17
C GLN A 442 -9.83 -17.83 2.60
N ALA A 443 -9.46 -18.74 3.52
CA ALA A 443 -9.82 -18.62 4.93
C ALA A 443 -9.21 -17.38 5.59
N PHE A 444 -7.96 -17.04 5.25
CA PHE A 444 -7.31 -15.81 5.71
C PHE A 444 -8.03 -14.55 5.20
N VAL A 445 -8.32 -14.47 3.89
CA VAL A 445 -9.02 -13.32 3.30
C VAL A 445 -10.40 -13.15 3.92
N LEU A 446 -11.14 -14.26 4.11
CA LEU A 446 -12.44 -14.23 4.78
C LEU A 446 -12.33 -13.68 6.20
N LEU A 447 -11.40 -14.18 7.01
CA LEU A 447 -11.15 -13.68 8.36
C LEU A 447 -10.79 -12.20 8.39
N TYR A 448 -10.00 -11.74 7.42
CA TYR A 448 -9.62 -10.34 7.31
C TYR A 448 -10.82 -9.45 6.94
N GLU A 449 -11.59 -9.84 5.93
CA GLU A 449 -12.83 -9.13 5.55
C GLU A 449 -13.82 -9.11 6.72
N MET A 450 -13.86 -10.17 7.54
CA MET A 450 -14.70 -10.24 8.74
C MET A 450 -14.33 -9.20 9.81
N LEU A 451 -13.06 -8.81 9.88
CA LEU A 451 -12.60 -7.74 10.76
C LEU A 451 -12.83 -6.33 10.18
N GLU A 452 -12.98 -6.20 8.86
CA GLU A 452 -13.08 -4.88 8.20
C GLU A 452 -14.50 -4.50 7.76
N GLU A 453 -15.26 -5.43 7.19
CA GLU A 453 -16.49 -5.13 6.45
C GLU A 453 -17.74 -5.76 7.06
N TYR A 454 -17.60 -6.88 7.78
CA TYR A 454 -18.75 -7.63 8.29
C TYR A 454 -19.13 -7.27 9.73
N GLY A 455 -20.37 -7.59 10.09
CA GLY A 455 -20.89 -7.36 11.44
C GLY A 455 -20.25 -8.26 12.50
N THR A 456 -20.23 -7.79 13.75
CA THR A 456 -19.55 -8.49 14.86
C THR A 456 -20.11 -9.88 15.15
N HIS A 457 -21.37 -10.13 14.80
CA HIS A 457 -22.01 -11.44 14.94
C HIS A 457 -21.36 -12.51 14.05
N LEU A 458 -20.78 -12.12 12.90
CA LEU A 458 -20.05 -13.05 12.04
C LEU A 458 -18.71 -13.43 12.67
N VAL A 459 -17.98 -12.47 13.23
CA VAL A 459 -16.72 -12.73 13.96
C VAL A 459 -16.95 -13.74 15.09
N GLU A 460 -18.00 -13.54 15.89
CA GLU A 460 -18.39 -14.47 16.97
C GLU A 460 -18.66 -15.90 16.46
N ALA A 461 -19.25 -16.03 15.27
CA ALA A 461 -19.66 -17.32 14.71
C ALA A 461 -18.51 -18.07 13.99
N ALA A 462 -17.55 -17.35 13.39
CA ALA A 462 -16.56 -17.97 12.51
C ALA A 462 -15.12 -17.93 13.02
N TRP A 463 -14.74 -16.92 13.82
CA TRP A 463 -13.34 -16.61 14.10
C TRP A 463 -12.56 -17.80 14.67
N SER A 464 -13.00 -18.33 15.81
CA SER A 464 -12.29 -19.40 16.51
C SER A 464 -12.18 -20.67 15.66
N ASN A 465 -13.23 -20.97 14.90
CA ASN A 465 -13.28 -22.14 14.02
C ASN A 465 -12.29 -22.02 12.85
N GLN A 466 -12.26 -20.87 12.19
CA GLN A 466 -11.38 -20.63 11.04
C GLN A 466 -9.91 -20.47 11.45
N ILE A 467 -9.63 -19.81 12.58
CA ILE A 467 -8.26 -19.74 13.12
C ILE A 467 -7.75 -21.13 13.51
N ASP A 468 -8.58 -21.94 14.19
CA ASP A 468 -8.22 -23.31 14.55
C ASP A 468 -7.97 -24.18 13.29
N LEU A 469 -8.76 -24.02 12.24
CA LEU A 469 -8.53 -24.66 10.94
C LEU A 469 -7.17 -24.26 10.34
N LEU A 470 -6.87 -22.96 10.28
CA LEU A 470 -5.60 -22.45 9.72
C LEU A 470 -4.37 -22.93 10.50
N ILE A 471 -4.50 -23.04 11.83
CA ILE A 471 -3.41 -23.54 12.69
C ILE A 471 -3.25 -25.05 12.54
N LYS A 472 -4.35 -25.82 12.47
CA LYS A 472 -4.32 -27.29 12.38
C LYS A 472 -4.00 -27.83 10.99
N SER A 473 -4.34 -27.10 9.93
CA SER A 473 -4.21 -27.61 8.55
C SER A 473 -2.79 -27.95 8.13
N SER A 474 -1.78 -27.33 8.75
CA SER A 474 -0.38 -27.47 8.34
C SER A 474 0.38 -28.56 9.11
N PHE A 475 -0.21 -29.14 10.17
CA PHE A 475 0.45 -30.15 11.01
C PHE A 475 0.52 -31.56 10.36
N ARG A 476 -0.25 -31.82 9.31
CA ARG A 476 -0.35 -33.19 8.74
C ARG A 476 0.76 -33.58 7.75
N TYR A 477 1.63 -32.65 7.33
CA TYR A 477 2.70 -32.97 6.38
C TYR A 477 3.91 -33.69 7.00
N GLU A 478 4.07 -33.64 8.32
CA GLU A 478 5.29 -34.17 8.99
C GLU A 478 5.23 -35.68 9.29
N GLY A 479 4.09 -36.35 9.01
CA GLY A 479 3.87 -37.77 9.34
C GLY A 479 3.51 -38.71 8.19
N SER A 480 3.35 -38.21 6.95
CA SER A 480 2.95 -39.06 5.83
C SER A 480 4.19 -39.53 5.05
N LEU A 481 4.48 -40.83 5.13
CA LEU A 481 5.47 -41.52 4.32
C LEU A 481 5.38 -41.08 2.85
N LYS A 482 6.54 -40.77 2.27
CA LYS A 482 6.76 -40.59 0.82
C LYS A 482 5.90 -41.59 0.04
N SER A 483 4.81 -41.08 -0.52
CA SER A 483 4.01 -41.79 -1.52
C SER A 483 4.58 -41.41 -2.87
N ASP A 484 5.44 -42.27 -3.41
CA ASP A 484 5.93 -42.21 -4.78
C ASP A 484 4.74 -42.23 -5.77
N CYS A 485 4.38 -41.08 -6.32
CA CYS A 485 3.50 -40.97 -7.49
C CYS A 485 4.02 -39.86 -8.40
N ASN A 486 4.86 -40.25 -9.37
CA ASN A 486 5.25 -39.44 -10.51
C ASN A 486 4.05 -39.12 -11.42
N ASN A 487 4.14 -37.93 -12.04
CA ASN A 487 3.44 -37.43 -13.22
C ASN A 487 2.03 -36.86 -13.06
N SER A 488 1.96 -35.55 -12.87
CA SER A 488 1.29 -34.67 -13.84
C SER A 488 1.82 -33.24 -13.71
N HIS A 489 2.10 -32.60 -14.85
CA HIS A 489 2.63 -31.25 -14.93
C HIS A 489 1.59 -30.23 -14.44
N GLN A 490 1.72 -29.79 -13.19
CA GLN A 490 1.06 -28.59 -12.66
C GLN A 490 2.15 -27.54 -12.46
N GLY A 491 1.98 -26.34 -13.02
CA GLY A 491 2.97 -25.27 -12.97
C GLY A 491 3.42 -24.97 -11.54
N TYR A 492 4.73 -24.99 -11.34
CA TYR A 492 5.40 -24.62 -10.10
C TYR A 492 5.00 -23.19 -9.70
N MET A 493 4.28 -23.06 -8.59
CA MET A 493 4.07 -21.82 -7.86
C MET A 493 5.18 -21.75 -6.80
N GLU A 494 6.37 -21.27 -7.18
CA GLU A 494 7.40 -20.92 -6.20
C GLU A 494 7.00 -19.58 -5.53
N THR A 495 6.07 -19.66 -4.58
CA THR A 495 5.86 -18.60 -3.57
C THR A 495 6.92 -18.74 -2.45
N PRO A 496 7.33 -17.65 -1.78
CA PRO A 496 8.34 -17.74 -0.73
C PRO A 496 7.86 -18.64 0.43
N ASP A 497 8.65 -19.67 0.72
CA ASP A 497 8.52 -20.66 1.81
C ASP A 497 7.21 -21.47 1.85
N GLU A 498 7.13 -22.51 1.02
CA GLU A 498 6.09 -23.55 1.01
C GLU A 498 5.89 -24.25 2.39
N GLU A 499 6.83 -24.16 3.33
CA GLU A 499 6.70 -24.75 4.68
C GLU A 499 6.13 -23.79 5.75
N THR A 500 6.12 -22.46 5.51
CA THR A 500 5.74 -21.45 6.53
C THR A 500 4.69 -20.44 6.06
N GLY A 501 4.23 -20.55 4.80
CA GLY A 501 3.53 -19.51 4.04
C GLY A 501 2.46 -18.72 4.82
N ILE A 502 1.42 -19.37 5.34
CA ILE A 502 0.29 -18.66 5.98
C ILE A 502 0.57 -18.21 7.41
N PHE A 503 1.48 -18.86 8.15
CA PHE A 503 1.70 -18.57 9.56
C PHE A 503 2.28 -17.18 9.79
N SER A 504 3.20 -16.78 8.92
CA SER A 504 3.78 -15.44 8.93
C SER A 504 2.76 -14.32 8.63
N TRP A 505 1.55 -14.66 8.17
CA TRP A 505 0.46 -13.72 7.91
C TRP A 505 -0.56 -13.66 9.03
N LEU A 506 -0.65 -14.67 9.90
CA LEU A 506 -1.60 -14.66 11.01
C LEU A 506 -1.38 -13.48 11.96
N GLU A 507 -0.14 -12.96 12.08
CA GLU A 507 0.14 -11.73 12.84
C GLU A 507 -0.69 -10.53 12.35
N VAL A 508 -1.01 -10.46 11.06
CA VAL A 508 -1.84 -9.39 10.47
C VAL A 508 -3.25 -9.48 11.03
N LEU A 509 -3.83 -10.69 11.06
CA LEU A 509 -5.17 -10.93 11.61
C LEU A 509 -5.24 -10.59 13.09
N TRP A 510 -4.27 -11.04 13.89
CA TRP A 510 -4.25 -10.74 15.32
C TRP A 510 -3.98 -9.25 15.58
N SER A 511 -3.06 -8.62 14.86
CA SER A 511 -2.79 -7.18 15.01
C SER A 511 -4.04 -6.33 14.73
N ARG A 512 -4.80 -6.69 13.69
CA ARG A 512 -6.07 -6.02 13.37
C ARG A 512 -7.15 -6.34 14.40
N GLY A 513 -7.31 -7.60 14.78
CA GLY A 513 -8.32 -8.03 15.74
C GLY A 513 -8.11 -7.44 17.14
N PHE A 514 -6.85 -7.32 17.59
CA PHE A 514 -6.50 -6.69 18.87
C PHE A 514 -6.77 -5.18 18.90
N ARG A 515 -6.73 -4.50 17.76
CA ARG A 515 -6.98 -3.05 17.64
C ARG A 515 -8.37 -2.73 17.07
N HIS A 516 -9.25 -3.72 16.98
CA HIS A 516 -10.58 -3.54 16.42
C HIS A 516 -11.43 -2.59 17.28
N ASP A 517 -12.25 -1.73 16.65
CA ASP A 517 -13.04 -0.71 17.36
C ASP A 517 -14.05 -1.31 18.35
N ASN A 518 -14.64 -2.46 17.99
CA ASN A 518 -15.59 -3.16 18.85
C ASN A 518 -14.88 -4.00 19.94
N PRO A 519 -15.15 -3.74 21.24
CA PRO A 519 -14.53 -4.47 22.35
C PRO A 519 -14.89 -5.96 22.42
N LEU A 520 -16.07 -6.37 21.92
CA LEU A 520 -16.45 -7.78 21.87
C LEU A 520 -15.56 -8.55 20.89
N VAL A 521 -15.29 -7.96 19.72
CA VAL A 521 -14.36 -8.54 18.74
C VAL A 521 -12.96 -8.67 19.34
N ARG A 522 -12.46 -7.61 19.99
CA ARG A 522 -11.16 -7.67 20.69
C ARG A 522 -11.13 -8.81 21.72
N CYS A 523 -12.18 -8.96 22.54
CA CYS A 523 -12.33 -10.08 23.47
C CYS A 523 -12.25 -11.43 22.76
N THR A 524 -13.08 -11.66 21.74
CA THR A 524 -13.12 -12.94 21.01
C THR A 524 -11.77 -13.30 20.40
N VAL A 525 -11.10 -12.33 19.79
CA VAL A 525 -9.77 -12.53 19.18
C VAL A 525 -8.73 -12.88 20.24
N MET A 526 -8.69 -12.15 21.36
CA MET A 526 -7.74 -12.41 22.45
C MET A 526 -8.02 -13.72 23.18
N GLU A 527 -9.29 -14.08 23.40
CA GLU A 527 -9.69 -15.36 23.99
C GLU A 527 -9.30 -16.53 23.09
N SER A 528 -9.50 -16.39 21.77
CA SER A 528 -9.04 -17.35 20.77
C SER A 528 -7.51 -17.49 20.78
N PHE A 529 -6.76 -16.38 20.81
CA PHE A 529 -5.29 -16.40 20.87
C PHE A 529 -4.76 -17.06 22.16
N SER A 530 -5.33 -16.68 23.30
CA SER A 530 -4.93 -17.17 24.63
C SER A 530 -5.31 -18.64 24.86
N GLY A 531 -6.28 -19.16 24.09
CA GLY A 531 -6.74 -20.54 24.16
C GLY A 531 -5.91 -21.52 23.33
N ILE A 532 -4.96 -21.04 22.52
CA ILE A 532 -4.10 -21.91 21.69
C ILE A 532 -3.00 -22.53 22.54
N GLU A 533 -2.78 -23.83 22.38
CA GLU A 533 -1.69 -24.55 23.02
C GLU A 533 -0.38 -24.38 22.21
N TRP A 534 0.24 -23.20 22.33
CA TRP A 534 1.37 -22.76 21.50
C TRP A 534 2.59 -23.68 21.49
N ARG A 535 2.78 -24.52 22.51
CA ARG A 535 3.83 -25.54 22.56
C ARG A 535 3.63 -26.66 21.52
N ARG A 536 2.39 -26.92 21.09
CA ARG A 536 2.09 -27.91 20.03
C ARG A 536 2.33 -27.38 18.63
N TYR A 537 2.37 -26.06 18.46
CA TYR A 537 2.41 -25.40 17.15
C TYR A 537 3.74 -24.67 16.93
N LYS A 538 4.86 -25.38 17.08
CA LYS A 538 6.22 -24.83 17.01
C LYS A 538 6.44 -23.92 15.80
N THR A 539 6.12 -24.39 14.58
CA THR A 539 6.34 -23.64 13.34
C THR A 539 5.58 -22.31 13.31
N CYS A 540 4.33 -22.31 13.77
CA CYS A 540 3.53 -21.09 13.87
C CYS A 540 4.12 -20.13 14.91
N THR A 541 4.45 -20.63 16.10
CA THR A 541 5.06 -19.83 17.17
C THR A 541 6.40 -19.22 16.73
N GLN A 542 7.23 -19.96 15.98
CA GLN A 542 8.52 -19.49 15.45
C GLN A 542 8.37 -18.43 14.35
N SER A 543 7.30 -18.50 13.56
CA SER A 543 7.07 -17.57 12.44
C SER A 543 6.67 -16.16 12.87
N MET A 544 6.29 -15.96 14.14
CA MET A 544 5.82 -14.66 14.65
C MET A 544 6.98 -13.68 14.87
N SER A 545 6.82 -12.46 14.38
CA SER A 545 7.85 -11.44 14.50
C SER A 545 8.00 -10.92 15.94
N GLN A 546 9.24 -10.62 16.36
CA GLN A 546 9.49 -9.97 17.65
C GLN A 546 8.77 -8.61 17.75
N THR A 547 8.62 -7.92 16.62
CA THR A 547 7.87 -6.67 16.50
C THR A 547 6.39 -6.83 16.84
N PHE A 548 5.77 -7.93 16.42
CA PHE A 548 4.38 -8.26 16.79
C PHE A 548 4.25 -8.49 18.31
N VAL A 549 5.15 -9.30 18.87
CA VAL A 549 5.11 -9.66 20.30
C VAL A 549 5.32 -8.44 21.19
N LEU A 550 6.33 -7.61 20.90
CA LEU A 550 6.67 -6.44 21.70
C LEU A 550 5.76 -5.22 21.46
N GLY A 551 4.98 -5.22 20.38
CA GLY A 551 4.08 -4.13 20.00
C GLY A 551 2.61 -4.53 20.14
N PRO A 552 1.91 -4.87 19.04
CA PRO A 552 0.48 -5.18 19.03
C PRO A 552 0.01 -6.13 20.14
N PHE A 553 0.77 -7.21 20.42
CA PHE A 553 0.38 -8.17 21.45
C PHE A 553 0.42 -7.57 22.86
N VAL A 554 1.53 -6.92 23.26
CA VAL A 554 1.63 -6.30 24.60
C VAL A 554 0.70 -5.10 24.75
N GLU A 555 0.48 -4.32 23.68
CA GLU A 555 -0.54 -3.27 23.66
C GLU A 555 -1.94 -3.84 23.90
N ALA A 556 -2.28 -4.97 23.26
CA ALA A 556 -3.55 -5.66 23.48
C ALA A 556 -3.70 -6.13 24.93
N LEU A 557 -2.65 -6.70 25.53
CA LEU A 557 -2.66 -7.07 26.95
C LEU A 557 -2.88 -5.86 27.89
N ASN A 558 -2.65 -4.64 27.43
CA ASN A 558 -2.91 -3.44 28.21
C ASN A 558 -4.38 -2.98 28.16
N ASP A 559 -5.21 -3.55 27.26
CA ASP A 559 -6.64 -3.26 27.23
C ASP A 559 -7.38 -3.97 28.38
N SER A 560 -7.99 -3.17 29.24
CA SER A 560 -8.81 -3.62 30.37
C SER A 560 -9.95 -4.58 29.99
N VAL A 561 -10.43 -4.54 28.75
CA VAL A 561 -11.55 -5.35 28.24
C VAL A 561 -11.25 -6.85 28.34
N HIS A 562 -9.98 -7.26 28.27
CA HIS A 562 -9.58 -8.67 28.36
C HIS A 562 -9.49 -9.21 29.80
N HIS A 563 -9.55 -8.33 30.81
CA HIS A 563 -9.23 -8.68 32.20
C HIS A 563 -10.44 -8.62 33.13
N LYS A 564 -11.56 -9.19 32.71
CA LYS A 564 -12.84 -9.15 33.46
C LYS A 564 -12.71 -9.67 34.90
N ASP A 565 -11.87 -10.69 35.11
CA ASP A 565 -11.72 -11.35 36.41
C ASP A 565 -10.58 -10.75 37.28
N PHE A 566 -9.85 -9.77 36.75
CA PHE A 566 -8.66 -9.25 37.40
C PHE A 566 -8.98 -8.42 38.66
N GLY A 567 -8.33 -8.77 39.77
CA GLY A 567 -8.49 -8.08 41.05
C GLY A 567 -9.69 -8.55 41.87
N LEU A 568 -10.55 -9.43 41.31
CA LEU A 568 -11.65 -10.02 42.06
C LEU A 568 -11.11 -10.88 43.20
N LYS A 569 -11.62 -10.66 44.42
CA LYS A 569 -11.18 -11.35 45.65
C LYS A 569 -9.67 -11.20 45.96
N GLY A 570 -8.99 -10.20 45.40
CA GLY A 570 -7.55 -10.00 45.57
C GLY A 570 -6.66 -10.93 44.73
N ILE A 571 -7.24 -11.58 43.71
CA ILE A 571 -6.51 -12.39 42.72
C ILE A 571 -6.07 -11.46 41.59
N TYR A 572 -4.76 -11.34 41.38
CA TYR A 572 -4.16 -10.47 40.36
C TYR A 572 -3.66 -11.28 39.15
N THR A 573 -4.46 -12.25 38.71
CA THR A 573 -4.28 -12.99 37.46
C THR A 573 -5.61 -13.02 36.71
N SER A 574 -5.56 -13.32 35.41
CA SER A 574 -6.74 -13.62 34.58
C SER A 574 -6.37 -14.68 33.55
N ARG A 575 -7.36 -15.32 32.96
CA ARG A 575 -7.14 -16.34 31.91
C ARG A 575 -6.28 -15.81 30.75
N THR A 576 -6.47 -14.55 30.37
CA THR A 576 -5.62 -13.88 29.37
C THR A 576 -4.17 -13.75 29.82
N ILE A 577 -3.92 -13.43 31.10
CA ILE A 577 -2.56 -13.35 31.64
C ILE A 577 -1.89 -14.73 31.60
N GLU A 578 -2.62 -15.78 31.96
CA GLU A 578 -2.12 -17.16 31.90
C GLU A 578 -1.79 -17.59 30.47
N GLY A 579 -2.71 -17.38 29.52
CA GLY A 579 -2.47 -17.68 28.11
C GLY A 579 -1.31 -16.88 27.51
N ALA A 580 -1.20 -15.59 27.86
CA ALA A 580 -0.08 -14.75 27.44
C ALA A 580 1.26 -15.23 27.99
N THR A 581 1.28 -15.66 29.26
CA THR A 581 2.46 -16.24 29.92
C THR A 581 2.89 -17.53 29.22
N GLN A 582 1.94 -18.42 28.90
CA GLN A 582 2.21 -19.67 28.18
C GLN A 582 2.73 -19.41 26.76
N TYR A 583 2.12 -18.47 26.03
CA TYR A 583 2.56 -18.08 24.70
C TYR A 583 3.99 -17.54 24.71
N VAL A 584 4.29 -16.55 25.56
CA VAL A 584 5.63 -15.92 25.63
C VAL A 584 6.68 -16.93 26.09
N SER A 585 6.34 -17.87 26.99
CA SER A 585 7.21 -18.99 27.34
C SER A 585 7.56 -19.83 26.12
N ALA A 586 6.55 -20.26 25.36
CA ALA A 586 6.74 -21.06 24.15
C ALA A 586 7.57 -20.30 23.10
N TYR A 587 7.21 -19.04 22.84
CA TYR A 587 7.95 -18.15 21.95
C TYR A 587 9.43 -18.03 22.33
N THR A 588 9.71 -17.71 23.59
CA THR A 588 11.09 -17.57 24.10
C THR A 588 11.86 -18.87 23.97
N SER A 589 11.23 -20.02 24.24
CA SER A 589 11.89 -21.33 24.15
C SER A 589 12.36 -21.66 22.72
N TYR A 590 11.73 -21.09 21.71
CA TYR A 590 12.11 -21.29 20.32
C TYR A 590 13.07 -20.24 19.75
N LEU A 591 13.39 -19.17 20.50
CA LEU A 591 14.43 -18.20 20.13
C LEU A 591 15.83 -18.79 20.36
N ASN A 592 16.82 -18.28 19.62
CA ASN A 592 18.23 -18.59 19.89
C ASN A 592 18.65 -18.03 21.27
N PRO A 593 19.58 -18.68 22.00
CA PRO A 593 20.03 -18.24 23.32
C PRO A 593 20.37 -16.75 23.45
N ARG A 594 21.10 -16.18 22.48
CA ARG A 594 21.43 -14.75 22.47
C ARG A 594 20.20 -13.86 22.30
N ASP A 595 19.25 -14.28 21.48
CA ASP A 595 18.01 -13.54 21.22
C ASP A 595 17.06 -13.61 22.41
N ARG A 596 17.11 -14.68 23.23
CA ARG A 596 16.31 -14.81 24.46
C ARG A 596 16.62 -13.72 25.48
N VAL A 597 17.91 -13.44 25.72
CA VAL A 597 18.37 -12.39 26.63
C VAL A 597 17.97 -11.01 26.12
N GLY A 598 18.24 -10.72 24.84
CA GLY A 598 17.85 -9.46 24.21
C GLY A 598 16.33 -9.26 24.23
N PHE A 599 15.56 -10.32 24.01
CA PHE A 599 14.10 -10.31 24.09
C PHE A 599 13.61 -10.00 25.51
N LEU A 600 14.16 -10.62 26.55
CA LEU A 600 13.82 -10.34 27.96
C LEU A 600 14.05 -8.86 28.31
N ILE A 601 15.20 -8.33 27.93
CA ILE A 601 15.56 -6.92 28.16
C ILE A 601 14.57 -6.00 27.43
N ASN A 602 14.27 -6.30 26.15
CA ASN A 602 13.35 -5.50 25.35
C ASN A 602 11.92 -5.54 25.89
N LEU A 603 11.45 -6.71 26.32
CA LEU A 603 10.14 -6.91 26.93
C LEU A 603 10.01 -6.12 28.24
N ALA A 604 11.01 -6.21 29.13
CA ALA A 604 11.03 -5.44 30.37
C ALA A 604 11.11 -3.92 30.12
N SER A 605 11.82 -3.52 29.05
CA SER A 605 11.96 -2.12 28.66
C SER A 605 10.67 -1.49 28.11
N LEU A 606 9.63 -2.29 27.80
CA LEU A 606 8.32 -1.74 27.40
C LEU A 606 7.68 -0.89 28.49
N ALA A 607 7.97 -1.16 29.76
CA ALA A 607 7.54 -0.31 30.87
C ALA A 607 8.04 1.15 30.71
N LYS A 608 9.21 1.36 30.09
CA LYS A 608 9.76 2.70 29.81
C LYS A 608 9.07 3.40 28.62
N LYS A 609 8.43 2.64 27.73
CA LYS A 609 7.90 3.15 26.44
C LYS A 609 6.42 3.53 26.48
N GLN A 610 5.62 2.88 27.33
CA GLN A 610 4.18 3.11 27.38
C GLN A 610 3.63 3.02 28.80
N SER A 611 2.52 3.71 29.06
CA SER A 611 1.81 3.65 30.34
C SER A 611 0.91 2.42 30.41
N PHE A 612 0.98 1.67 31.51
CA PHE A 612 0.16 0.47 31.71
C PHE A 612 -0.95 0.68 32.74
N GLY A 613 -2.13 0.12 32.46
CA GLY A 613 -3.16 -0.11 33.46
C GLY A 613 -2.76 -1.26 34.41
N ARG A 614 -3.45 -1.41 35.55
CA ARG A 614 -3.07 -2.41 36.57
C ARG A 614 -3.00 -3.85 36.03
N ALA A 615 -4.00 -4.24 35.23
CA ALA A 615 -4.09 -5.59 34.67
C ALA A 615 -3.02 -5.80 33.59
N GLY A 616 -2.89 -4.86 32.66
CA GLY A 616 -1.85 -4.90 31.63
C GLY A 616 -0.43 -4.89 32.17
N PHE A 617 -0.17 -4.11 33.22
CA PHE A 617 1.14 -4.08 33.85
C PHE A 617 1.47 -5.43 34.52
N MET A 618 0.48 -6.06 35.17
CA MET A 618 0.67 -7.40 35.74
C MET A 618 0.82 -8.46 34.65
N ALA A 619 0.11 -8.32 33.52
CA ALA A 619 0.28 -9.19 32.35
C ALA A 619 1.72 -9.11 31.81
N LEU A 620 2.23 -7.90 31.60
CA LEU A 620 3.62 -7.67 31.19
C LEU A 620 4.60 -8.30 32.18
N ILE A 621 4.42 -8.07 33.48
CA ILE A 621 5.31 -8.62 34.52
C ILE A 621 5.30 -10.16 34.49
N GLN A 622 4.14 -10.80 34.33
CA GLN A 622 4.07 -12.26 34.24
C GLN A 622 4.73 -12.79 32.97
N CYS A 623 4.61 -12.09 31.84
CA CYS A 623 5.38 -12.40 30.63
C CYS A 623 6.89 -12.27 30.87
N ILE A 624 7.35 -11.20 31.54
CA ILE A 624 8.78 -11.00 31.90
C ILE A 624 9.29 -12.15 32.77
N VAL A 625 8.53 -12.51 33.81
CA VAL A 625 8.86 -13.63 34.71
C VAL A 625 8.96 -14.94 33.91
N SER A 626 8.00 -15.21 33.04
CA SER A 626 8.00 -16.43 32.22
C SER A 626 9.19 -16.51 31.27
N THR A 627 9.52 -15.42 30.58
CA THR A 627 10.71 -15.31 29.73
C THR A 627 11.98 -15.54 30.55
N ALA A 628 12.07 -14.94 31.74
CA ALA A 628 13.24 -15.09 32.60
C ALA A 628 13.44 -16.52 33.09
N TYR A 629 12.36 -17.26 33.39
CA TYR A 629 12.47 -18.70 33.70
C TYR A 629 13.02 -19.51 32.53
N VAL A 630 12.62 -19.20 31.29
CA VAL A 630 13.17 -19.87 30.10
C VAL A 630 14.65 -19.53 29.92
N VAL A 631 15.03 -18.25 30.05
CA VAL A 631 16.42 -17.78 29.98
C VAL A 631 17.30 -18.41 31.07
N GLY A 632 16.76 -18.55 32.28
CA GLY A 632 17.44 -19.16 33.43
C GLY A 632 17.58 -20.69 33.33
N GLY A 633 17.04 -21.33 32.29
CA GLY A 633 17.15 -22.77 32.09
C GLY A 633 16.11 -23.62 32.84
N TYR A 634 15.04 -23.02 33.36
CA TYR A 634 13.96 -23.72 34.08
C TYR A 634 12.88 -24.29 33.15
N GLY A 635 12.99 -24.10 31.83
CA GLY A 635 11.88 -24.21 30.87
C GLY A 635 11.51 -25.60 30.33
N ASP A 636 12.26 -26.66 30.64
CA ASP A 636 12.22 -27.93 29.89
C ASP A 636 11.61 -29.13 30.64
N LYS A 637 10.82 -28.92 31.70
CA LYS A 637 10.03 -30.00 32.32
C LYS A 637 8.55 -29.65 32.28
N ASP A 638 7.76 -30.61 31.79
CA ASP A 638 6.33 -30.55 31.54
C ASP A 638 5.56 -29.60 32.46
N THR A 639 5.15 -28.47 31.89
CA THR A 639 4.35 -27.42 32.54
C THR A 639 2.88 -27.83 32.63
N GLU A 640 2.57 -28.98 33.25
CA GLU A 640 1.19 -29.28 33.67
C GLU A 640 0.86 -28.68 35.05
N HIS A 641 1.85 -28.18 35.79
CA HIS A 641 1.62 -27.55 37.08
C HIS A 641 2.44 -26.26 37.26
N LEU A 642 2.07 -25.19 36.54
CA LEU A 642 2.58 -23.85 36.84
C LEU A 642 2.16 -23.42 38.27
N GLU A 643 1.03 -23.92 38.78
CA GLU A 643 0.57 -23.65 40.15
C GLU A 643 1.42 -24.32 41.25
N ASP A 644 2.02 -25.49 41.01
CA ASP A 644 2.93 -26.15 41.97
C ASP A 644 4.39 -25.67 41.86
N ILE A 645 4.75 -24.97 40.78
CA ILE A 645 6.08 -24.31 40.67
C ILE A 645 6.03 -22.89 41.28
N LEU A 646 4.85 -22.25 41.31
CA LEU A 646 4.59 -20.99 42.02
C LEU A 646 4.71 -21.10 43.55
N SER A 647 4.83 -22.31 44.09
CA SER A 647 5.12 -22.62 45.49
C SER A 647 6.61 -23.00 45.70
N GLY A 648 7.50 -22.08 45.33
CA GLY A 648 8.75 -21.85 46.06
C GLY A 648 9.80 -22.97 46.10
N THR A 649 9.93 -23.80 45.06
CA THR A 649 11.05 -24.75 44.98
C THR A 649 12.00 -24.41 43.82
N LEU A 650 13.10 -23.73 44.16
CA LEU A 650 14.16 -23.32 43.24
C LEU A 650 14.95 -24.57 42.79
N HIS A 651 14.90 -24.94 41.51
CA HIS A 651 15.69 -26.05 40.94
C HIS A 651 16.66 -25.60 39.84
N GLU A 652 17.86 -26.15 39.86
CA GLU A 652 19.08 -25.85 39.07
C GLU A 652 18.91 -25.04 37.75
N PRO A 653 19.43 -23.79 37.67
CA PRO A 653 19.51 -23.05 36.42
C PRO A 653 20.69 -23.52 35.56
N SER A 654 20.42 -23.99 34.35
CA SER A 654 21.44 -24.01 33.29
C SER A 654 21.54 -22.58 32.74
N SER A 655 22.31 -21.72 33.41
CA SER A 655 22.52 -20.35 32.96
C SER A 655 23.15 -20.36 31.57
N GLU A 656 22.37 -20.01 30.55
CA GLU A 656 22.92 -19.44 29.32
C GLU A 656 23.79 -18.25 29.76
N HIS A 657 25.06 -18.21 29.33
CA HIS A 657 26.05 -17.26 29.86
C HIS A 657 25.66 -15.80 29.53
N LEU A 658 24.83 -15.18 30.37
CA LEU A 658 24.56 -13.74 30.36
C LEU A 658 25.86 -12.98 30.60
N SER A 659 26.11 -11.93 29.81
CA SER A 659 27.25 -11.06 30.05
C SER A 659 27.04 -10.21 31.31
N GLN A 660 28.14 -9.70 31.87
CA GLN A 660 28.10 -8.79 33.02
C GLN A 660 27.25 -7.54 32.72
N ASP A 661 27.39 -7.03 31.51
CA ASP A 661 26.67 -5.83 31.03
C ASP A 661 25.18 -6.11 30.86
N ASP A 662 24.79 -7.27 30.32
CA ASP A 662 23.39 -7.66 30.17
C ASP A 662 22.69 -7.79 31.53
N MET A 663 23.35 -8.40 32.52
CA MET A 663 22.81 -8.52 33.89
C MET A 663 22.64 -7.16 34.56
N ALA A 664 23.62 -6.26 34.41
CA ALA A 664 23.54 -4.91 34.93
C ALA A 664 22.41 -4.10 34.27
N HIS A 665 22.29 -4.19 32.95
CA HIS A 665 21.24 -3.52 32.19
C HIS A 665 19.84 -4.07 32.54
N LEU A 666 19.71 -5.39 32.68
CA LEU A 666 18.45 -6.00 33.10
C LEU A 666 18.03 -5.52 34.50
N LEU A 667 18.94 -5.43 35.47
CA LEU A 667 18.61 -4.89 36.79
C LEU A 667 18.19 -3.42 36.76
N ASP A 668 18.81 -2.59 35.93
CA ASP A 668 18.35 -1.20 35.74
C ASP A 668 16.93 -1.14 35.16
N VAL A 669 16.62 -1.99 34.17
CA VAL A 669 15.27 -2.06 33.59
C VAL A 669 14.27 -2.58 34.62
N LEU A 670 14.59 -3.62 35.39
CA LEU A 670 13.72 -4.16 36.44
C LEU A 670 13.49 -3.17 37.59
N LYS A 671 14.51 -2.37 37.93
CA LYS A 671 14.37 -1.24 38.85
C LYS A 671 13.30 -0.26 38.34
N PHE A 672 13.35 0.11 37.06
CA PHE A 672 12.33 0.96 36.46
C PHE A 672 10.93 0.32 36.49
N VAL A 673 10.81 -0.99 36.24
CA VAL A 673 9.55 -1.73 36.38
C VAL A 673 9.01 -1.64 37.82
N ALA A 674 9.87 -1.86 38.82
CA ALA A 674 9.51 -1.72 40.23
C ALA A 674 9.03 -0.30 40.59
N GLU A 675 9.72 0.72 40.09
CA GLU A 675 9.35 2.13 40.28
C GLU A 675 8.03 2.49 39.58
N SER A 676 7.81 1.98 38.37
CA SER A 676 6.58 2.20 37.59
C SER A 676 5.33 1.73 38.34
N SER A 677 5.45 0.68 39.16
CA SER A 677 4.34 0.17 39.98
C SER A 677 3.81 1.20 41.01
N ARG A 678 4.62 2.20 41.37
CA ARG A 678 4.26 3.23 42.38
C ARG A 678 3.11 4.13 41.92
N GLN A 679 2.86 4.23 40.62
CA GLN A 679 1.69 4.94 40.09
C GLN A 679 0.35 4.31 40.52
N HIS A 680 0.36 3.06 41.01
CA HIS A 680 -0.84 2.35 41.44
C HIS A 680 -0.96 2.32 42.98
N PHE A 681 -2.03 2.92 43.51
CA PHE A 681 -2.21 3.07 44.97
C PHE A 681 -2.41 1.77 45.76
N ASN A 682 -2.90 0.69 45.13
CA ASN A 682 -3.25 -0.55 45.83
C ASN A 682 -1.99 -1.27 46.37
N HIS A 683 -1.86 -1.30 47.69
CA HIS A 683 -0.71 -1.89 48.39
C HIS A 683 -0.56 -3.40 48.15
N LYS A 684 -1.65 -4.18 48.22
CA LYS A 684 -1.63 -5.64 47.97
C LYS A 684 -1.20 -5.96 46.54
N TYR A 685 -1.64 -5.15 45.58
CA TYR A 685 -1.20 -5.24 44.19
C TYR A 685 0.30 -4.96 44.04
N ARG A 686 0.79 -3.86 44.63
CA ARG A 686 2.21 -3.47 44.57
C ARG A 686 3.13 -4.54 45.16
N ILE A 687 2.76 -5.16 46.29
CA ILE A 687 3.51 -6.29 46.85
C ILE A 687 3.68 -7.41 45.83
N ARG A 688 2.62 -7.77 45.11
CA ARG A 688 2.67 -8.82 44.08
C ARG A 688 3.57 -8.44 42.91
N VAL A 689 3.55 -7.17 42.51
CA VAL A 689 4.48 -6.66 41.48
C VAL A 689 5.93 -6.78 41.96
N TYR A 690 6.25 -6.29 43.16
CA TYR A 690 7.61 -6.39 43.70
C TYR A 690 8.08 -7.83 43.88
N GLN A 691 7.18 -8.72 44.31
CA GLN A 691 7.44 -10.15 44.38
C GLN A 691 7.89 -10.69 43.02
N LYS A 692 7.12 -10.40 41.97
CA LYS A 692 7.39 -10.90 40.61
C LYS A 692 8.67 -10.30 40.02
N VAL A 693 8.94 -9.01 40.25
CA VAL A 693 10.20 -8.37 39.82
C VAL A 693 11.41 -9.02 40.51
N LEU A 694 11.29 -9.36 41.80
CA LEU A 694 12.34 -10.05 42.54
C LEU A 694 12.51 -11.50 42.07
N GLU A 695 11.42 -12.22 41.79
CA GLU A 695 11.46 -13.56 41.16
C GLU A 695 12.21 -13.53 39.82
N THR A 696 11.94 -12.54 38.97
CA THR A 696 12.68 -12.33 37.72
C THR A 696 14.18 -12.14 37.99
N ALA A 697 14.56 -11.19 38.85
CA ALA A 697 15.96 -10.93 39.16
C ALA A 697 16.66 -12.19 39.70
N ALA A 698 16.00 -12.93 40.58
CA ALA A 698 16.54 -14.15 41.17
C ALA A 698 16.73 -15.30 40.17
N SER A 699 15.92 -15.35 39.11
CA SER A 699 15.99 -16.42 38.10
C SER A 699 17.16 -16.29 37.12
N VAL A 700 17.65 -15.07 36.86
CA VAL A 700 18.63 -14.81 35.80
C VAL A 700 19.82 -13.94 36.20
N VAL A 701 19.78 -13.22 37.32
CA VAL A 701 20.87 -12.34 37.75
C VAL A 701 21.63 -12.92 38.94
N ASN A 702 22.93 -13.12 38.78
CA ASN A 702 23.84 -13.38 39.89
C ASN A 702 24.29 -12.04 40.51
N PRO A 703 23.96 -11.74 41.78
CA PRO A 703 24.34 -10.49 42.44
C PRO A 703 25.84 -10.22 42.47
N CYS A 704 26.68 -11.25 42.47
CA CYS A 704 28.14 -11.12 42.50
C CYS A 704 28.73 -10.70 41.14
N ASN A 705 27.96 -10.82 40.06
CA ASN A 705 28.38 -10.51 38.69
C ASN A 705 27.82 -9.15 38.23
N VAL A 706 27.40 -8.27 39.12
CA VAL A 706 26.87 -6.94 38.76
C VAL A 706 27.60 -5.87 39.58
N PRO A 707 27.86 -4.68 39.02
CA PRO A 707 28.36 -3.56 39.81
C PRO A 707 27.49 -3.30 41.04
N LEU A 708 28.15 -3.19 42.21
CA LEU A 708 27.46 -3.04 43.50
C LEU A 708 26.50 -1.83 43.52
N GLY A 709 26.86 -0.72 42.87
CA GLY A 709 25.99 0.44 42.74
C GLY A 709 24.66 0.12 42.07
N THR A 710 24.67 -0.63 40.96
CA THR A 710 23.46 -1.07 40.24
C THR A 710 22.62 -2.00 41.10
N LEU A 711 23.25 -2.94 41.80
CA LEU A 711 22.56 -3.85 42.71
C LEU A 711 21.86 -3.09 43.85
N LEU A 712 22.57 -2.15 44.51
CA LEU A 712 22.01 -1.35 45.60
C LEU A 712 20.86 -0.45 45.12
N GLN A 713 20.98 0.14 43.92
CA GLN A 713 19.90 0.92 43.34
C GLN A 713 18.66 0.07 43.08
N PHE A 714 18.80 -1.14 42.54
CA PHE A 714 17.68 -2.06 42.36
C PHE A 714 17.02 -2.42 43.70
N VAL A 715 17.80 -2.80 44.70
CA VAL A 715 17.31 -3.11 46.06
C VAL A 715 16.52 -1.92 46.65
N SER A 716 17.01 -0.70 46.45
CA SER A 716 16.36 0.52 46.95
C SER A 716 15.02 0.86 46.27
N ALA A 717 14.75 0.32 45.08
CA ALA A 717 13.48 0.54 44.39
C ALA A 717 12.31 -0.16 45.08
N ILE A 718 12.58 -1.28 45.76
CA ILE A 718 11.60 -2.03 46.54
C ILE A 718 11.42 -1.33 47.92
N PRO A 719 10.19 -0.97 48.30
CA PRO A 719 9.92 -0.35 49.60
C PRO A 719 10.40 -1.20 50.77
N ARG A 720 11.09 -0.55 51.72
CA ARG A 720 11.66 -1.21 52.92
C ARG A 720 10.62 -1.96 53.73
N GLU A 721 9.37 -1.47 53.76
CA GLU A 721 8.24 -2.14 54.40
C GLU A 721 8.03 -3.61 53.95
N PHE A 722 8.50 -3.99 52.74
CA PHE A 722 8.39 -5.35 52.22
C PHE A 722 9.64 -6.20 52.43
N THR A 723 10.79 -5.59 52.71
CA THR A 723 12.09 -6.28 52.82
C THR A 723 12.67 -6.26 54.24
N ASP A 724 12.14 -5.40 55.13
CA ASP A 724 12.54 -5.30 56.55
C ASP A 724 12.01 -6.47 57.38
N HIS A 725 12.22 -6.44 58.71
CA HIS A 725 12.13 -7.63 59.56
C HIS A 725 10.82 -8.43 59.46
N ASP A 726 9.69 -7.74 59.29
CA ASP A 726 8.34 -8.30 59.16
C ASP A 726 7.80 -8.29 57.70
N GLY A 727 8.66 -7.92 56.74
CA GLY A 727 8.29 -7.78 55.34
C GLY A 727 8.12 -9.12 54.62
N SER A 728 7.07 -9.25 53.82
CA SER A 728 6.73 -10.49 53.12
C SER A 728 7.74 -10.94 52.05
N LEU A 729 8.61 -10.03 51.57
CA LEU A 729 9.62 -10.31 50.54
C LEU A 729 11.02 -10.48 51.11
N ARG A 730 11.23 -10.25 52.41
CA ARG A 730 12.54 -10.35 53.07
C ARG A 730 13.24 -11.68 52.82
N LYS A 731 12.51 -12.78 53.01
CA LYS A 731 13.05 -14.14 52.86
C LYS A 731 13.61 -14.35 51.44
N MET A 732 12.80 -14.06 50.42
CA MET A 732 13.18 -14.19 49.01
C MET A 732 14.37 -13.29 48.66
N MET A 733 14.41 -12.06 49.18
CA MET A 733 15.53 -11.14 48.95
C MET A 733 16.83 -11.67 49.55
N LEU A 734 16.78 -12.18 50.79
CA LEU A 734 17.94 -12.76 51.46
C LEU A 734 18.39 -14.04 50.76
N GLU A 735 17.45 -14.90 50.38
CA GLU A 735 17.72 -16.11 49.60
C GLU A 735 18.43 -15.76 48.30
N TRP A 736 17.91 -14.84 47.49
CA TRP A 736 18.61 -14.44 46.27
C TRP A 736 20.03 -13.89 46.51
N LEU A 737 20.22 -13.04 47.52
CA LEU A 737 21.53 -12.47 47.86
C LEU A 737 22.50 -13.51 48.48
N GLN A 738 21.99 -14.61 49.07
CA GLN A 738 22.78 -15.62 49.78
C GLN A 738 22.95 -16.94 49.03
N GLU A 739 21.96 -17.38 48.25
CA GLU A 739 21.72 -18.77 47.84
C GLU A 739 22.47 -19.20 46.59
N TYR A 740 23.07 -18.27 45.83
CA TYR A 740 24.07 -18.63 44.82
C TYR A 740 25.34 -19.29 45.43
N ASN A 741 25.46 -19.32 46.76
CA ASN A 741 26.58 -19.94 47.49
C ASN A 741 26.42 -21.43 47.83
N ARG A 742 25.25 -22.05 47.63
CA ARG A 742 24.98 -23.34 48.29
C ARG A 742 25.26 -24.61 47.48
N LYS A 743 25.56 -24.53 46.18
CA LYS A 743 25.64 -25.74 45.32
C LYS A 743 26.89 -25.90 44.44
N THR A 744 27.86 -25.00 44.47
CA THR A 744 29.22 -25.27 43.96
C THR A 744 30.09 -25.91 45.05
N SER A 745 29.59 -26.99 45.66
CA SER A 745 30.42 -27.85 46.51
C SER A 745 31.35 -28.69 45.64
N ASN A 746 32.39 -28.04 45.12
CA ASN A 746 33.71 -28.61 44.80
C ASN A 746 34.75 -27.57 44.40
N SER A 747 34.47 -26.27 44.52
CA SER A 747 35.49 -25.23 44.42
C SER A 747 35.51 -24.42 45.72
N PHE A 748 36.62 -24.49 46.45
CA PHE A 748 36.91 -23.59 47.57
C PHE A 748 37.08 -22.16 47.04
N CYS A 749 35.98 -21.45 46.81
CA CYS A 749 35.99 -20.00 46.68
C CYS A 749 34.64 -19.40 47.06
N THR A 750 34.71 -18.32 47.81
CA THR A 750 33.68 -17.77 48.69
C THR A 750 32.96 -16.59 48.03
N ASP A 751 31.88 -16.83 47.29
CA ASP A 751 31.14 -15.74 46.63
C ASP A 751 30.30 -14.90 47.63
N GLY A 752 29.82 -15.48 48.73
CA GLY A 752 29.13 -14.76 49.81
C GLY A 752 30.05 -13.80 50.57
N THR A 753 31.36 -14.10 50.65
CA THR A 753 32.33 -13.15 51.18
C THR A 753 32.67 -12.08 50.16
N ARG A 754 32.50 -12.31 48.85
CA ARG A 754 32.75 -11.29 47.80
C ARG A 754 31.75 -10.16 47.83
N LEU A 755 30.45 -10.44 48.03
CA LEU A 755 29.44 -9.38 48.12
C LEU A 755 29.59 -8.57 49.42
N LEU A 756 29.90 -9.24 50.54
CA LEU A 756 30.25 -8.58 51.80
C LEU A 756 31.55 -7.78 51.72
N ALA A 757 32.58 -8.30 51.05
CA ALA A 757 33.83 -7.58 50.80
C ALA A 757 33.61 -6.36 49.88
N SER A 758 32.77 -6.49 48.85
CA SER A 758 32.42 -5.39 47.96
C SER A 758 31.65 -4.30 48.72
N LEU A 759 30.73 -4.67 49.61
CA LEU A 759 30.05 -3.72 50.50
C LEU A 759 31.02 -3.02 51.45
N TYR A 760 32.00 -3.76 51.99
CA TYR A 760 33.01 -3.21 52.88
C TYR A 760 33.93 -2.22 52.15
N GLU A 761 34.43 -2.56 50.97
CA GLU A 761 35.26 -1.65 50.15
C GLU A 761 34.44 -0.44 49.68
N TYR A 762 33.19 -0.62 49.25
CA TYR A 762 32.32 0.51 48.89
C TYR A 762 32.06 1.46 50.06
N LEU A 763 31.82 0.94 51.27
CA LEU A 763 31.68 1.77 52.47
C LEU A 763 32.98 2.49 52.81
N LYS A 764 34.13 1.83 52.62
CA LYS A 764 35.46 2.41 52.87
C LYS A 764 35.79 3.51 51.87
N GLU A 765 35.50 3.33 50.59
CA GLU A 765 35.62 4.36 49.55
C GLU A 765 34.66 5.54 49.84
N PHE A 766 33.40 5.26 50.14
CA PHE A 766 32.41 6.30 50.47
C PHE A 766 32.80 7.14 51.70
N ILE A 767 33.37 6.50 52.73
CA ILE A 767 33.88 7.21 53.91
C ILE A 767 35.15 8.00 53.58
N SER A 768 35.98 7.52 52.66
CA SER A 768 37.23 8.20 52.25
C SER A 768 36.94 9.43 51.38
N ASP A 769 35.94 9.37 50.49
CA ASP A 769 35.49 10.48 49.63
C ASP A 769 34.66 11.54 50.37
N HIS A 770 34.34 11.36 51.66
CA HIS A 770 33.62 12.33 52.50
C HIS A 770 34.49 12.90 53.64
N VAL A 771 35.80 12.65 53.60
CA VAL A 771 36.80 13.12 54.58
C VAL A 771 37.76 14.19 53.97
N GLU A 772 37.47 14.73 52.79
CA GLU A 772 38.09 16.00 52.32
C GLU A 772 37.20 17.23 52.60
#